data_AF-A0AAQ3WL88-F1
#
_entry.id   AF-A0AAQ3WL88-F1
#
_cell.length_a   1.000
_cell.length_b   1.000
_cell.length_c   1.000
_cell.angle_alpha   90.00
_cell.angle_beta   90.00
_cell.angle_gamma   90.00
#
_symmetry.space_group_name_H-M   'P 1'
#
loop_
_entity.id
_entity.type
_entity.pdbx_description
1 polymer ?
#
loop_
_entity_poly.entity_id
_entity_poly.type
_entity_poly.pdbx_seq_one_letter_code
_entity_poly.pdbx_strand_id
1 'polypeptide(L)'
;MAYEGSGGYGTLPFANEDLSLRLGTAMTPANSDAAGPSSSQDVPAATMKKRNKPQYHPFTQQELPACKPILAPQTVIPVFLFVGIIFIPLGLACIAASNKVVEVVYQYETRCVPKYMLGNKVAYIQNSLINKACTRILKIPKDMKRPIYIYYQLDKFYQNHRRYVKSRNDMQLRNPKEVNNTQYCKPEATEHGSPIVPCGLVAWSLFNDTYSFARGNEALIVNKRGISWRSEREVIFGNQVFPKNFQNGPLIGGGTLDPNIPLSEHEDLMVWMRTAALPTFRKLYGRIDVDLQADAQIMVTIQNNYNTYSFGGKKALVLSTAGVLGGKNSFLGRGYVVVGLVCLLLALLLTLLCLVFPLKEEHLALRFIQQQLPACKLTITPGIAIAVTVFMGIVFILIGVACIADSKKVVEVADQYETACVPLDMRSNKVAYIQNPSNDKSCTRWLKVPKDMKKPIYIYYQLHKFYQNHRRYARSRSIRQLSDPKQATDTSHCKPEATTANGGGPIVPCGLVAWSLFNDTYRFARGNETLPVNRQGISWRSDRGRLFGHQVYPRNFQTRALVGGGTLDPRKPLSEQEDLMVWMRTAALPRFRKLYGRIEADLHAGERVTVTVQNNYNTYSFGGKKALVLATAGVLGGKGRFLGRAYISGGAAFLGLALLLALLCFVPANREEAAPQRN
;
A
#
# COMPACT_ATOMS: atom_id res chain seq x y z
N MET A 1 7.16 -20.45 -45.58
CA MET A 1 6.89 -19.67 -46.81
C MET A 1 7.25 -18.22 -46.52
N ALA A 2 7.77 -17.50 -47.51
CA ALA A 2 8.61 -16.31 -47.34
C ALA A 2 7.91 -14.96 -47.62
N TYR A 3 8.72 -13.91 -47.75
CA TYR A 3 8.50 -12.45 -47.94
C TYR A 3 8.52 -11.64 -46.63
N GLU A 4 9.57 -10.89 -46.24
CA GLU A 4 10.45 -9.86 -46.88
C GLU A 4 9.88 -8.43 -46.94
N GLY A 5 10.76 -7.43 -46.69
CA GLY A 5 10.49 -5.99 -46.71
C GLY A 5 10.80 -5.27 -45.37
N SER A 6 12.06 -4.86 -45.11
CA SER A 6 12.55 -3.45 -45.09
C SER A 6 11.62 -2.43 -44.41
N GLY A 7 11.98 -1.66 -43.37
CA GLY A 7 13.16 -0.78 -43.20
C GLY A 7 12.80 0.66 -43.63
N GLY A 8 12.99 1.76 -42.89
CA GLY A 8 13.51 2.02 -41.54
C GLY A 8 13.50 3.55 -41.26
N TYR A 9 13.87 3.99 -40.03
CA TYR A 9 14.01 5.41 -39.58
C TYR A 9 12.70 6.27 -39.62
N GLY A 10 12.46 7.27 -38.76
CA GLY A 10 13.15 7.72 -37.54
C GLY A 10 12.51 9.00 -36.96
N THR A 11 12.71 9.24 -35.66
CA THR A 11 12.75 10.57 -34.97
C THR A 11 11.54 11.55 -34.94
N LEU A 12 11.17 11.95 -33.70
CA LEU A 12 10.65 13.28 -33.26
C LEU A 12 9.15 13.62 -33.54
N PRO A 13 8.58 14.74 -33.00
CA PRO A 13 8.41 15.00 -31.57
C PRO A 13 6.99 15.58 -31.20
N PHE A 14 6.89 16.21 -30.02
CA PHE A 14 5.72 16.94 -29.47
C PHE A 14 5.18 18.11 -30.33
N ALA A 15 3.84 18.17 -30.49
CA ALA A 15 2.95 19.36 -30.37
C ALA A 15 1.48 18.82 -30.40
N ASN A 16 0.58 19.13 -29.48
CA ASN A 16 -0.21 20.36 -29.26
C ASN A 16 -1.24 20.72 -30.35
N GLU A 17 -2.40 21.17 -29.86
CA GLU A 17 -3.55 21.82 -30.53
C GLU A 17 -4.68 20.98 -31.16
N ASP A 18 -5.85 21.13 -30.52
CA ASP A 18 -7.20 21.31 -31.06
C ASP A 18 -7.49 21.01 -32.54
N LEU A 19 -8.53 20.18 -32.77
CA LEU A 19 -9.65 20.66 -33.59
C LEU A 19 -11.00 20.00 -33.27
N SER A 20 -12.03 20.84 -33.36
CA SER A 20 -13.46 20.53 -33.21
C SER A 20 -14.01 19.48 -34.19
N LEU A 21 -14.88 18.59 -33.69
CA LEU A 21 -15.83 17.86 -34.53
C LEU A 21 -16.86 18.82 -35.14
N ARG A 22 -16.94 18.88 -36.47
CA ARG A 22 -17.99 19.60 -37.20
C ARG A 22 -19.27 18.76 -37.26
N LEU A 23 -20.42 19.38 -37.00
CA LEU A 23 -21.71 18.87 -37.43
C LEU A 23 -21.80 18.92 -38.96
N GLY A 24 -22.50 17.96 -39.56
CA GLY A 24 -22.81 17.96 -40.98
C GLY A 24 -23.94 18.93 -41.32
N THR A 25 -23.73 19.75 -42.34
CA THR A 25 -24.77 20.58 -42.99
C THR A 25 -25.25 19.90 -44.26
N ALA A 26 -26.56 19.95 -44.52
CA ALA A 26 -27.14 19.57 -45.81
C ALA A 26 -27.87 20.76 -46.45
N MET A 27 -27.49 21.04 -47.70
CA MET A 27 -28.23 21.73 -48.77
C MET A 27 -28.61 23.22 -48.65
N THR A 28 -28.03 23.96 -49.59
CA THR A 28 -28.30 25.29 -50.17
C THR A 28 -29.63 25.33 -50.98
N PRO A 29 -30.12 26.45 -51.60
CA PRO A 29 -29.36 27.66 -51.99
C PRO A 29 -30.02 29.07 -51.96
N ALA A 30 -29.13 30.06 -52.04
CA ALA A 30 -29.13 31.32 -52.82
C ALA A 30 -30.31 32.32 -52.81
N ASN A 31 -30.04 33.53 -52.28
CA ASN A 31 -30.10 34.87 -52.91
C ASN A 31 -30.12 35.95 -51.79
N SER A 32 -29.62 37.17 -51.94
CA SER A 32 -28.95 37.88 -53.05
C SER A 32 -28.12 39.06 -52.50
N ASP A 33 -27.16 39.57 -53.27
CA ASP A 33 -26.28 40.70 -52.91
C ASP A 33 -26.98 42.06 -52.79
N ALA A 34 -26.42 42.96 -51.97
CA ALA A 34 -26.32 44.40 -52.24
C ALA A 34 -25.29 45.08 -51.30
N ALA A 35 -24.55 46.06 -51.83
CA ALA A 35 -23.45 46.75 -51.13
C ALA A 35 -23.90 47.98 -50.30
N GLY A 36 -22.99 48.52 -49.47
CA GLY A 36 -23.14 49.81 -48.77
C GLY A 36 -22.87 51.04 -49.67
N PRO A 37 -22.39 52.21 -49.16
CA PRO A 37 -21.73 52.43 -47.86
C PRO A 37 -21.99 53.78 -47.12
N SER A 38 -21.30 53.94 -45.98
CA SER A 38 -20.69 55.17 -45.41
C SER A 38 -21.47 56.20 -44.56
N SER A 39 -20.85 56.45 -43.38
CA SER A 39 -20.72 57.72 -42.60
C SER A 39 -21.92 58.46 -42.02
N SER A 40 -21.97 58.56 -40.68
CA SER A 40 -21.70 59.81 -39.91
C SER A 40 -21.80 59.55 -38.40
N GLN A 41 -21.15 60.38 -37.57
CA GLN A 41 -21.25 60.36 -36.12
C GLN A 41 -22.36 61.33 -35.66
N ASP A 42 -23.09 61.00 -34.60
CA ASP A 42 -23.34 61.92 -33.49
C ASP A 42 -23.93 61.22 -32.26
N VAL A 43 -23.72 61.78 -31.07
CA VAL A 43 -24.08 61.21 -29.75
C VAL A 43 -24.84 62.24 -28.94
N PRO A 44 -25.91 61.84 -28.22
CA PRO A 44 -26.01 62.25 -26.81
C PRO A 44 -26.24 61.07 -25.85
N ALA A 45 -25.73 61.22 -24.63
CA ALA A 45 -25.68 60.16 -23.63
C ALA A 45 -27.00 59.93 -22.87
N ALA A 46 -27.36 58.66 -22.65
CA ALA A 46 -28.38 58.24 -21.68
C ALA A 46 -27.80 57.24 -20.67
N THR A 47 -27.50 57.75 -19.45
CA THR A 47 -27.28 57.04 -18.18
C THR A 47 -27.14 55.49 -18.18
N MET A 48 -25.92 54.97 -18.27
CA MET A 48 -25.67 53.54 -18.02
C MET A 48 -25.76 53.19 -16.52
N LYS A 49 -26.83 52.49 -16.12
CA LYS A 49 -26.89 51.73 -14.85
C LYS A 49 -25.73 50.72 -14.80
N LYS A 50 -24.92 50.75 -13.73
CA LYS A 50 -23.95 49.68 -13.42
C LYS A 50 -24.66 48.33 -13.28
N ARG A 51 -24.53 47.47 -14.28
CA ARG A 51 -25.21 46.18 -14.35
C ARG A 51 -24.41 45.11 -13.59
N ASN A 52 -24.56 45.05 -12.27
CA ASN A 52 -23.96 44.02 -11.40
C ASN A 52 -24.59 42.61 -11.60
N LYS A 53 -25.06 42.27 -12.80
CA LYS A 53 -25.55 40.92 -13.13
C LYS A 53 -24.35 40.09 -13.63
N PRO A 54 -24.04 38.93 -13.05
CA PRO A 54 -22.98 38.06 -13.56
C PRO A 54 -23.28 37.63 -15.00
N GLN A 55 -22.22 37.44 -15.79
CA GLN A 55 -22.31 37.08 -17.20
C GLN A 55 -22.98 35.70 -17.34
N TYR A 56 -24.02 35.63 -18.18
CA TYR A 56 -24.77 34.41 -18.46
C TYR A 56 -23.90 33.46 -19.28
N HIS A 57 -23.67 32.26 -18.76
CA HIS A 57 -23.00 31.15 -19.43
C HIS A 57 -23.57 29.85 -18.84
N PRO A 58 -23.78 28.77 -19.62
CA PRO A 58 -24.34 27.52 -19.07
C PRO A 58 -23.55 26.96 -17.87
N PHE A 59 -22.23 27.17 -17.85
CA PHE A 59 -21.40 26.85 -16.68
C PHE A 59 -21.70 27.73 -15.45
N THR A 60 -21.90 29.04 -15.61
CA THR A 60 -22.18 29.95 -14.47
C THR A 60 -23.61 29.82 -13.95
N GLN A 61 -24.54 29.32 -14.77
CA GLN A 61 -25.92 29.02 -14.38
C GLN A 61 -26.17 27.56 -13.97
N GLN A 62 -25.14 26.70 -14.08
CA GLN A 62 -25.24 25.24 -13.82
C GLN A 62 -26.17 24.48 -14.80
N GLU A 63 -26.38 25.03 -15.99
CA GLU A 63 -27.17 24.49 -17.11
C GLU A 63 -26.31 23.69 -18.10
N LEU A 64 -25.18 23.12 -17.65
CA LEU A 64 -24.39 22.23 -18.50
C LEU A 64 -25.19 20.96 -18.87
N PRO A 65 -25.04 20.43 -20.10
CA PRO A 65 -25.67 19.16 -20.48
C PRO A 65 -25.15 18.04 -19.57
N ALA A 66 -26.05 17.42 -18.81
CA ALA A 66 -25.73 16.40 -17.82
C ALA A 66 -26.66 15.20 -17.95
N CYS A 67 -26.08 14.00 -18.05
CA CYS A 67 -26.84 12.75 -17.96
C CYS A 67 -27.13 12.43 -16.49
N LYS A 68 -28.41 12.26 -16.14
CA LYS A 68 -28.86 11.79 -14.82
C LYS A 68 -29.36 10.35 -14.95
N PRO A 69 -28.55 9.33 -14.61
CA PRO A 69 -28.97 7.94 -14.73
C PRO A 69 -30.03 7.60 -13.68
N ILE A 70 -31.29 7.48 -14.11
CA ILE A 70 -32.40 7.03 -13.26
C ILE A 70 -32.37 5.50 -13.20
N LEU A 71 -32.14 4.96 -11.99
CA LEU A 71 -32.05 3.52 -11.70
C LEU A 71 -33.46 2.91 -11.60
N ALA A 72 -34.22 2.93 -12.70
CA ALA A 72 -35.53 2.30 -12.79
C ALA A 72 -35.40 0.77 -12.92
N PRO A 73 -36.36 -0.04 -12.42
CA PRO A 73 -36.32 -1.50 -12.63
C PRO A 73 -36.24 -1.90 -14.11
N GLN A 74 -36.91 -1.14 -14.99
CA GLN A 74 -36.88 -1.31 -16.45
C GLN A 74 -35.46 -1.14 -17.06
N THR A 75 -34.54 -0.42 -16.42
CA THR A 75 -33.15 -0.27 -16.89
C THR A 75 -32.18 -1.17 -16.11
N VAL A 76 -32.40 -1.32 -14.80
CA VAL A 76 -31.53 -2.07 -13.89
C VAL A 76 -31.67 -3.58 -14.06
N ILE A 77 -32.88 -4.12 -14.25
CA ILE A 77 -33.10 -5.57 -14.43
C ILE A 77 -32.46 -6.07 -15.73
N PRO A 78 -32.65 -5.43 -16.92
CA PRO A 78 -31.96 -5.86 -18.14
C PRO A 78 -30.44 -5.79 -18.02
N VAL A 79 -29.88 -4.81 -17.31
CA VAL A 79 -28.42 -4.73 -17.06
C VAL A 79 -27.93 -5.91 -16.21
N PHE A 80 -28.62 -6.26 -15.13
CA PHE A 80 -28.25 -7.43 -14.32
C PHE A 80 -28.43 -8.76 -15.07
N LEU A 81 -29.49 -8.90 -15.88
CA LEU A 81 -29.68 -10.05 -16.76
C LEU A 81 -28.56 -10.15 -17.80
N PHE A 82 -28.24 -9.06 -18.49
CA PHE A 82 -27.16 -8.99 -19.49
C PHE A 82 -25.80 -9.37 -18.90
N VAL A 83 -25.44 -8.79 -17.74
CA VAL A 83 -24.20 -9.15 -17.04
C VAL A 83 -24.20 -10.62 -16.63
N GLY A 84 -25.31 -11.15 -16.08
CA GLY A 84 -25.43 -12.56 -15.72
C GLY A 84 -25.30 -13.51 -16.92
N ILE A 85 -26.02 -13.21 -18.00
CA ILE A 85 -26.04 -13.98 -19.27
C ILE A 85 -24.67 -13.98 -19.94
N ILE A 86 -23.83 -12.95 -19.79
CA ILE A 86 -22.46 -12.94 -20.33
C ILE A 86 -21.47 -13.61 -19.36
N PHE A 87 -21.56 -13.30 -18.06
CA PHE A 87 -20.54 -13.72 -17.08
C PHE A 87 -20.61 -15.22 -16.78
N ILE A 88 -21.79 -15.84 -16.83
CA ILE A 88 -21.93 -17.30 -16.61
C ILE A 88 -21.25 -18.12 -17.73
N PRO A 89 -21.58 -17.97 -19.03
CA PRO A 89 -20.90 -18.72 -20.09
C PRO A 89 -19.41 -18.37 -20.20
N LEU A 90 -19.02 -17.10 -19.97
CA LEU A 90 -17.61 -16.73 -19.88
C LEU A 90 -16.90 -17.47 -18.73
N GLY A 91 -17.51 -17.49 -17.54
CA GLY A 91 -16.98 -18.19 -16.37
C GLY A 91 -16.90 -19.71 -16.56
N LEU A 92 -17.92 -20.32 -17.17
CA LEU A 92 -17.94 -21.73 -17.55
C LEU A 92 -16.87 -22.04 -18.60
N ALA A 93 -16.67 -21.18 -19.60
CA ALA A 93 -15.60 -21.31 -20.58
C ALA A 93 -14.21 -21.20 -19.92
N CYS A 94 -14.02 -20.28 -18.97
CA CYS A 94 -12.80 -20.19 -18.16
C CYS A 94 -12.57 -21.46 -17.31
N ILE A 95 -13.61 -22.03 -16.69
CA ILE A 95 -13.53 -23.29 -15.93
C ILE A 95 -13.19 -24.45 -16.87
N ALA A 96 -13.84 -24.56 -18.03
CA ALA A 96 -13.56 -25.59 -19.03
C ALA A 96 -12.13 -25.49 -19.57
N ALA A 97 -11.65 -24.29 -19.88
CA ALA A 97 -10.26 -24.03 -20.27
C ALA A 97 -9.27 -24.43 -19.16
N SER A 98 -9.58 -24.08 -17.90
CA SER A 98 -8.79 -24.48 -16.73
C SER A 98 -8.75 -26.00 -16.52
N ASN A 99 -9.87 -26.70 -16.75
CA ASN A 99 -9.98 -28.15 -16.60
C ASN A 99 -9.30 -28.94 -17.73
N LYS A 100 -9.11 -28.33 -18.91
CA LYS A 100 -8.28 -28.87 -20.00
C LYS A 100 -6.77 -28.80 -19.68
N VAL A 101 -6.34 -27.95 -18.74
CA VAL A 101 -4.94 -27.92 -18.30
C VAL A 101 -4.63 -29.12 -17.41
N VAL A 102 -3.67 -29.93 -17.86
CA VAL A 102 -3.15 -31.09 -17.13
C VAL A 102 -1.92 -30.63 -16.35
N GLU A 103 -1.89 -30.96 -15.06
CA GLU A 103 -0.80 -30.60 -14.16
C GLU A 103 -0.42 -31.80 -13.28
N VAL A 104 0.87 -32.14 -13.24
CA VAL A 104 1.44 -33.22 -12.44
C VAL A 104 2.42 -32.61 -11.44
N VAL A 105 2.07 -32.63 -10.15
CA VAL A 105 2.87 -32.06 -9.06
C VAL A 105 3.54 -33.18 -8.25
N TYR A 106 4.86 -33.23 -8.26
CA TYR A 106 5.64 -34.18 -7.47
C TYR A 106 6.46 -33.46 -6.39
N GLN A 107 6.02 -33.54 -5.14
CA GLN A 107 6.79 -33.05 -3.98
C GLN A 107 7.95 -34.01 -3.69
N TYR A 108 9.19 -33.53 -3.86
CA TYR A 108 10.40 -34.36 -3.73
C TYR A 108 11.29 -34.04 -2.53
N GLU A 109 11.04 -32.92 -1.82
CA GLU A 109 11.82 -32.46 -0.66
C GLU A 109 12.12 -33.59 0.34
N THR A 110 11.12 -34.20 0.98
CA THR A 110 11.34 -35.37 1.86
C THR A 110 11.62 -36.67 1.11
N ARG A 111 11.02 -36.86 -0.08
CA ARG A 111 11.05 -38.14 -0.82
C ARG A 111 12.40 -38.46 -1.46
N CYS A 112 13.28 -37.48 -1.56
CA CYS A 112 14.64 -37.60 -2.10
C CYS A 112 15.73 -37.46 -1.02
N VAL A 113 15.38 -37.69 0.26
CA VAL A 113 16.33 -37.88 1.36
C VAL A 113 16.39 -39.38 1.70
N PRO A 114 17.58 -39.99 1.85
CA PRO A 114 17.70 -41.37 2.30
C PRO A 114 17.07 -41.57 3.69
N LYS A 115 16.44 -42.73 3.92
CA LYS A 115 15.71 -43.02 5.18
C LYS A 115 16.58 -42.80 6.44
N TYR A 116 17.86 -43.15 6.38
CA TYR A 116 18.80 -42.99 7.50
C TYR A 116 19.17 -41.52 7.80
N MET A 117 18.97 -40.58 6.86
CA MET A 117 19.21 -39.14 7.06
C MET A 117 17.95 -38.33 7.36
N LEU A 118 16.77 -38.95 7.45
CA LEU A 118 15.51 -38.21 7.61
C LEU A 118 15.46 -37.33 8.86
N GLY A 119 16.15 -37.74 9.93
CA GLY A 119 16.28 -36.99 11.19
C GLY A 119 17.21 -35.77 11.10
N ASN A 120 18.15 -35.74 10.13
CA ASN A 120 19.04 -34.59 9.92
C ASN A 120 19.22 -34.28 8.41
N LYS A 121 18.14 -33.79 7.82
CA LYS A 121 18.10 -33.38 6.40
C LYS A 121 19.08 -32.25 6.06
N VAL A 122 19.44 -31.42 7.04
CA VAL A 122 20.39 -30.29 6.87
C VAL A 122 21.81 -30.83 6.67
N ALA A 123 22.24 -31.83 7.46
CA ALA A 123 23.51 -32.50 7.24
C ALA A 123 23.57 -33.21 5.88
N TYR A 124 22.46 -33.86 5.46
CA TYR A 124 22.38 -34.49 4.13
C TYR A 124 22.61 -33.52 2.97
N ILE A 125 21.95 -32.35 2.99
CA ILE A 125 22.05 -31.40 1.87
C ILE A 125 23.40 -30.66 1.83
N GLN A 126 23.99 -30.41 3.01
CA GLN A 126 25.27 -29.70 3.14
C GLN A 126 26.48 -30.60 2.84
N ASN A 127 26.36 -31.93 2.99
CA ASN A 127 27.45 -32.85 2.67
C ASN A 127 27.70 -32.87 1.15
N SER A 128 28.93 -32.60 0.72
CA SER A 128 29.34 -32.61 -0.70
C SER A 128 29.67 -34.00 -1.23
N LEU A 129 29.99 -34.96 -0.36
CA LEU A 129 30.38 -36.33 -0.72
C LEU A 129 29.17 -37.22 -1.05
N ILE A 130 27.97 -36.83 -0.62
CA ILE A 130 26.74 -37.60 -0.84
C ILE A 130 26.12 -37.18 -2.18
N ASN A 131 25.94 -38.15 -3.08
CA ASN A 131 25.20 -37.95 -4.32
C ASN A 131 23.72 -37.64 -4.01
N LYS A 132 23.22 -36.54 -4.58
CA LYS A 132 21.85 -36.01 -4.37
C LYS A 132 20.88 -36.41 -5.48
N ALA A 133 21.29 -37.31 -6.36
CA ALA A 133 20.46 -37.91 -7.40
C ALA A 133 19.31 -38.72 -6.80
N CYS A 134 18.11 -38.49 -7.33
CA CYS A 134 16.90 -39.16 -6.90
C CYS A 134 16.03 -39.48 -8.12
N THR A 135 15.94 -40.77 -8.46
CA THR A 135 15.14 -41.24 -9.59
C THR A 135 13.75 -41.64 -9.14
N ARG A 136 12.72 -41.11 -9.80
CA ARG A 136 11.30 -41.30 -9.47
C ARG A 136 10.47 -41.45 -10.73
N ILE A 137 9.54 -42.40 -10.71
CA ILE A 137 8.59 -42.62 -11.81
C ILE A 137 7.37 -41.72 -11.57
N LEU A 138 7.04 -40.88 -12.55
CA LEU A 138 5.82 -40.07 -12.57
C LEU A 138 4.84 -40.68 -13.56
N LYS A 139 3.62 -40.96 -13.09
CA LYS A 139 2.51 -41.41 -13.93
C LYS A 139 1.76 -40.19 -14.48
N ILE A 140 1.61 -40.11 -15.80
CA ILE A 140 0.85 -39.05 -16.46
C ILE A 140 -0.65 -39.36 -16.37
N PRO A 141 -1.50 -38.52 -15.77
CA PRO A 141 -2.90 -38.88 -15.51
C PRO A 141 -3.85 -38.66 -16.71
N LYS A 142 -3.43 -37.85 -17.69
CA LYS A 142 -4.18 -37.48 -18.91
C LYS A 142 -3.19 -37.00 -19.98
N ASP A 143 -3.56 -37.13 -21.25
CA ASP A 143 -2.73 -36.66 -22.37
C ASP A 143 -2.27 -35.19 -22.19
N MET A 144 -0.97 -34.97 -22.36
CA MET A 144 -0.32 -33.67 -22.33
C MET A 144 0.23 -33.37 -23.73
N LYS A 145 -0.36 -32.36 -24.39
CA LYS A 145 0.14 -31.87 -25.69
C LYS A 145 1.31 -30.89 -25.50
N ARG A 146 2.27 -30.92 -26.42
CA ARG A 146 3.42 -30.02 -26.49
C ARG A 146 3.00 -28.57 -26.79
N PRO A 147 3.78 -27.57 -26.33
CA PRO A 147 4.92 -27.70 -25.41
C PRO A 147 4.47 -28.00 -23.97
N ILE A 148 5.13 -28.96 -23.32
CA ILE A 148 4.88 -29.30 -21.91
C ILE A 148 5.88 -28.53 -21.06
N TYR A 149 5.39 -27.64 -20.21
CA TYR A 149 6.23 -26.76 -19.40
C TYR A 149 6.63 -27.44 -18.10
N ILE A 150 7.92 -27.36 -17.77
CA ILE A 150 8.50 -27.83 -16.51
C ILE A 150 8.68 -26.62 -15.60
N TYR A 151 8.06 -26.65 -14.42
CA TYR A 151 8.26 -25.66 -13.37
C TYR A 151 8.84 -26.31 -12.12
N TYR A 152 9.67 -25.56 -11.40
CA TYR A 152 9.92 -25.84 -9.98
C TYR A 152 9.02 -24.95 -9.13
N GLN A 153 8.51 -25.51 -8.04
CA GLN A 153 7.74 -24.82 -7.03
C GLN A 153 8.52 -24.79 -5.71
N LEU A 154 8.70 -23.58 -5.16
CA LEU A 154 9.24 -23.36 -3.83
C LEU A 154 8.14 -22.90 -2.88
N ASP A 155 8.21 -23.34 -1.63
CA ASP A 155 7.34 -22.92 -0.53
C ASP A 155 8.14 -22.30 0.61
N LYS A 156 7.55 -21.30 1.29
CA LYS A 156 8.15 -20.48 2.36
C LYS A 156 9.46 -19.78 1.99
N PHE A 157 9.68 -19.47 0.72
CA PHE A 157 10.85 -18.73 0.26
C PHE A 157 10.47 -17.28 -0.09
N TYR A 158 10.90 -16.33 0.74
CA TYR A 158 10.38 -14.95 0.74
C TYR A 158 11.11 -14.03 -0.25
N GLN A 159 10.99 -14.29 -1.57
CA GLN A 159 11.54 -13.38 -2.60
C GLN A 159 10.98 -11.96 -2.49
N ASN A 160 9.75 -11.80 -1.97
CA ASN A 160 9.09 -10.52 -1.72
C ASN A 160 9.66 -9.74 -0.51
N HIS A 161 10.61 -10.28 0.25
CA HIS A 161 11.17 -9.60 1.41
C HIS A 161 11.92 -8.31 1.00
N ARG A 162 11.59 -7.18 1.64
CA ARG A 162 12.07 -5.84 1.23
C ARG A 162 13.60 -5.70 1.08
N ARG A 163 14.41 -6.44 1.85
CA ARG A 163 15.87 -6.43 1.70
C ARG A 163 16.33 -7.32 0.54
N TYR A 164 15.66 -8.44 0.31
CA TYR A 164 15.95 -9.37 -0.78
C TYR A 164 15.69 -8.71 -2.13
N VAL A 165 14.48 -8.21 -2.39
CA VAL A 165 14.08 -7.54 -3.66
C VAL A 165 15.04 -6.43 -4.08
N LYS A 166 15.66 -5.74 -3.11
CA LYS A 166 16.55 -4.60 -3.34
C LYS A 166 18.02 -4.98 -3.49
N SER A 167 18.40 -6.20 -3.14
CA SER A 167 19.78 -6.67 -3.18
C SER A 167 20.09 -7.19 -4.58
N ARG A 168 20.23 -6.23 -5.50
CA ARG A 168 20.64 -6.37 -6.91
C ARG A 168 20.99 -4.98 -7.46
N ASN A 169 21.70 -4.88 -8.59
CA ASN A 169 21.87 -3.61 -9.29
C ASN A 169 21.56 -3.73 -10.80
N ASP A 170 20.44 -3.15 -11.21
CA ASP A 170 19.92 -3.25 -12.57
C ASP A 170 20.84 -2.55 -13.60
N MET A 171 21.68 -1.59 -13.19
CA MET A 171 22.70 -1.00 -14.08
C MET A 171 23.86 -1.97 -14.34
N GLN A 172 24.28 -2.72 -13.31
CA GLN A 172 25.34 -3.73 -13.41
C GLN A 172 24.96 -4.88 -14.34
N LEU A 173 23.68 -5.31 -14.29
CA LEU A 173 23.15 -6.37 -15.15
C LEU A 173 23.12 -5.97 -16.63
N ARG A 174 22.95 -4.67 -16.91
CA ARG A 174 22.68 -4.15 -18.25
C ARG A 174 23.92 -3.63 -18.99
N ASN A 175 24.81 -2.93 -18.29
CA ASN A 175 25.88 -2.15 -18.93
C ASN A 175 27.27 -2.64 -18.47
N PRO A 176 28.16 -3.08 -19.38
CA PRO A 176 29.52 -3.51 -19.02
C PRO A 176 30.34 -2.41 -18.32
N LYS A 177 30.06 -1.13 -18.55
CA LYS A 177 30.72 -0.01 -17.87
C LYS A 177 30.32 0.13 -16.39
N GLU A 178 29.16 -0.40 -16.01
CA GLU A 178 28.60 -0.32 -14.65
C GLU A 178 28.86 -1.60 -13.82
N VAL A 179 29.70 -2.51 -14.32
CA VAL A 179 30.04 -3.80 -13.66
C VAL A 179 30.58 -3.62 -12.23
N ASN A 180 31.30 -2.53 -11.96
CA ASN A 180 31.84 -2.23 -10.63
C ASN A 180 30.81 -1.61 -9.67
N ASN A 181 29.60 -1.28 -10.15
CA ASN A 181 28.58 -0.60 -9.36
C ASN A 181 27.79 -1.59 -8.49
N THR A 182 28.23 -1.78 -7.24
CA THR A 182 27.64 -2.77 -6.31
C THR A 182 26.82 -2.13 -5.18
N GLN A 183 26.51 -0.82 -5.28
CA GLN A 183 25.94 0.01 -4.19
C GLN A 183 24.72 -0.61 -3.47
N TYR A 184 23.82 -1.25 -4.22
CA TYR A 184 22.57 -1.81 -3.70
C TYR A 184 22.65 -3.31 -3.38
N CYS A 185 23.72 -4.00 -3.76
CA CYS A 185 23.86 -5.45 -3.69
C CYS A 185 24.21 -6.03 -2.32
N LYS A 186 24.35 -5.22 -1.26
CA LYS A 186 24.71 -5.74 0.07
C LYS A 186 23.69 -6.78 0.59
N PRO A 187 24.11 -7.82 1.33
CA PRO A 187 25.50 -8.16 1.68
C PRO A 187 26.38 -8.62 0.50
N GLU A 188 25.84 -9.38 -0.45
CA GLU A 188 26.56 -10.05 -1.55
C GLU A 188 26.99 -9.10 -2.69
N ALA A 189 27.83 -8.12 -2.35
CA ALA A 189 28.29 -7.07 -3.25
C ALA A 189 29.67 -7.39 -3.87
N THR A 190 30.59 -7.94 -3.09
CA THR A 190 32.02 -8.07 -3.43
C THR A 190 32.63 -9.29 -2.76
N GLU A 191 33.48 -10.03 -3.48
CA GLU A 191 34.27 -11.15 -2.98
C GLU A 191 35.75 -10.73 -2.96
N HIS A 192 36.45 -10.89 -1.84
CA HIS A 192 37.83 -10.40 -1.64
C HIS A 192 38.10 -8.95 -2.16
N GLY A 193 37.13 -8.06 -2.02
CA GLY A 193 37.20 -6.67 -2.51
C GLY A 193 36.89 -6.46 -4.01
N SER A 194 36.83 -7.53 -4.80
CA SER A 194 36.41 -7.49 -6.21
C SER A 194 34.87 -7.56 -6.34
N PRO A 195 34.25 -6.90 -7.33
CA PRO A 195 32.80 -6.98 -7.52
C PRO A 195 32.36 -8.40 -7.90
N ILE A 196 31.23 -8.82 -7.33
CA ILE A 196 30.50 -10.02 -7.78
C ILE A 196 29.63 -9.60 -8.97
N VAL A 197 29.55 -10.42 -10.01
CA VAL A 197 28.68 -10.20 -11.17
C VAL A 197 27.95 -11.50 -11.48
N PRO A 198 26.61 -11.53 -11.48
CA PRO A 198 25.68 -10.50 -10.99
C PRO A 198 25.72 -10.38 -9.45
N CYS A 199 25.74 -9.15 -8.89
CA CYS A 199 25.73 -8.97 -7.44
C CYS A 199 24.33 -9.03 -6.80
N GLY A 200 24.31 -9.37 -5.50
CA GLY A 200 23.18 -9.25 -4.61
C GLY A 200 22.43 -10.56 -4.32
N LEU A 201 21.69 -10.57 -3.18
CA LEU A 201 21.00 -11.76 -2.66
C LEU A 201 20.03 -12.40 -3.65
N VAL A 202 19.41 -11.62 -4.54
CA VAL A 202 18.50 -12.18 -5.55
C VAL A 202 19.26 -13.14 -6.45
N ALA A 203 20.41 -12.72 -6.98
CA ALA A 203 21.23 -13.58 -7.83
C ALA A 203 21.96 -14.66 -7.02
N TRP A 204 22.60 -14.30 -5.91
CA TRP A 204 23.41 -15.21 -5.08
C TRP A 204 22.63 -16.43 -4.56
N SER A 205 21.31 -16.34 -4.40
CA SER A 205 20.45 -17.47 -3.99
C SER A 205 19.84 -18.26 -5.16
N LEU A 206 20.43 -18.19 -6.36
CA LEU A 206 19.98 -18.87 -7.59
C LEU A 206 19.61 -20.34 -7.36
N PHE A 207 18.44 -20.76 -7.84
CA PHE A 207 17.99 -22.15 -7.74
C PHE A 207 18.88 -23.11 -8.54
N ASN A 208 19.26 -24.26 -7.96
CA ASN A 208 20.30 -25.15 -8.51
C ASN A 208 19.97 -26.65 -8.51
N ASP A 209 18.71 -27.04 -8.31
CA ASP A 209 18.29 -28.40 -8.64
C ASP A 209 18.25 -28.57 -10.16
N THR A 210 18.56 -29.77 -10.65
CA THR A 210 18.41 -30.12 -12.06
C THR A 210 17.48 -31.31 -12.23
N TYR A 211 16.82 -31.36 -13.39
CA TYR A 211 15.87 -32.40 -13.76
C TYR A 211 16.23 -32.97 -15.13
N SER A 212 16.31 -34.30 -15.23
CA SER A 212 16.32 -35.03 -16.50
C SER A 212 15.16 -36.03 -16.55
N PHE A 213 14.69 -36.32 -17.75
CA PHE A 213 13.46 -37.07 -18.01
C PHE A 213 13.73 -38.17 -19.04
N ALA A 214 13.16 -39.35 -18.84
CA ALA A 214 13.24 -40.47 -19.77
C ALA A 214 11.91 -41.23 -19.84
N ARG A 215 11.59 -41.77 -21.02
CA ARG A 215 10.43 -42.60 -21.31
C ARG A 215 10.94 -43.98 -21.73
N GLY A 216 10.98 -44.93 -20.80
CA GLY A 216 11.75 -46.17 -20.99
C GLY A 216 13.22 -45.84 -21.23
N ASN A 217 13.77 -46.28 -22.37
CA ASN A 217 15.15 -46.01 -22.77
C ASN A 217 15.34 -44.69 -23.56
N GLU A 218 14.25 -43.99 -23.91
CA GLU A 218 14.30 -42.73 -24.67
C GLU A 218 14.47 -41.53 -23.74
N ALA A 219 15.53 -40.73 -23.93
CA ALA A 219 15.74 -39.50 -23.18
C ALA A 219 14.88 -38.35 -23.72
N LEU A 220 14.06 -37.73 -22.86
CA LEU A 220 13.22 -36.60 -23.23
C LEU A 220 14.01 -35.30 -23.10
N ILE A 221 14.30 -34.66 -24.23
CA ILE A 221 15.10 -33.43 -24.30
C ILE A 221 14.35 -32.27 -23.62
N VAL A 222 14.99 -31.65 -22.63
CA VAL A 222 14.49 -30.43 -21.98
C VAL A 222 15.07 -29.20 -22.67
N ASN A 223 14.20 -28.46 -23.36
CA ASN A 223 14.55 -27.21 -23.99
C ASN A 223 14.51 -26.06 -22.96
N LYS A 224 15.66 -25.42 -22.72
CA LYS A 224 15.82 -24.28 -21.81
C LYS A 224 15.84 -22.91 -22.52
N ARG A 225 15.75 -22.87 -23.85
CA ARG A 225 15.73 -21.61 -24.62
C ARG A 225 14.30 -21.08 -24.75
N GLY A 226 14.14 -19.77 -24.73
CA GLY A 226 12.84 -19.10 -24.85
C GLY A 226 11.97 -19.17 -23.59
N ILE A 227 12.56 -19.32 -22.40
CA ILE A 227 11.83 -19.40 -21.11
C ILE A 227 11.69 -18.02 -20.42
N SER A 228 12.57 -17.08 -20.75
CA SER A 228 12.52 -15.67 -20.32
C SER A 228 11.78 -14.79 -21.33
N TRP A 229 11.44 -13.56 -20.95
CA TRP A 229 10.85 -12.60 -21.88
C TRP A 229 11.90 -12.07 -22.86
N ARG A 230 11.48 -11.77 -24.10
CA ARG A 230 12.35 -11.17 -25.12
C ARG A 230 13.03 -9.87 -24.62
N SER A 231 12.28 -9.02 -23.92
CA SER A 231 12.80 -7.79 -23.32
C SER A 231 13.80 -8.02 -22.17
N GLU A 232 13.77 -9.17 -21.49
CA GLU A 232 14.80 -9.50 -20.49
C GLU A 232 16.13 -9.77 -21.20
N ARG A 233 16.12 -10.61 -22.25
CA ARG A 233 17.29 -10.96 -23.07
C ARG A 233 17.90 -9.78 -23.85
N GLU A 234 17.06 -8.88 -24.37
CA GLU A 234 17.51 -7.80 -25.26
C GLU A 234 17.74 -6.45 -24.56
N VAL A 235 17.10 -6.19 -23.40
CA VAL A 235 17.09 -4.84 -22.78
C VAL A 235 17.58 -4.83 -21.33
N ILE A 236 17.32 -5.87 -20.54
CA ILE A 236 17.61 -5.87 -19.09
C ILE A 236 18.97 -6.51 -18.78
N PHE A 237 19.29 -7.62 -19.42
CA PHE A 237 20.57 -8.31 -19.24
C PHE A 237 21.47 -8.06 -20.45
N GLY A 238 22.67 -7.52 -20.21
CA GLY A 238 23.59 -7.13 -21.27
C GLY A 238 24.32 -8.32 -21.90
N ASN A 239 24.42 -8.33 -23.23
CA ASN A 239 25.17 -9.32 -24.01
C ASN A 239 26.70 -9.20 -23.91
N GLN A 240 27.20 -8.13 -23.30
CA GLN A 240 28.62 -7.91 -22.99
C GLN A 240 28.91 -7.96 -21.49
N VAL A 241 27.94 -8.39 -20.67
CA VAL A 241 28.12 -8.58 -19.23
C VAL A 241 28.26 -10.08 -18.95
N PHE A 242 29.38 -10.47 -18.35
CA PHE A 242 29.71 -11.87 -18.06
C PHE A 242 29.79 -12.09 -16.53
N PRO A 243 29.45 -13.30 -16.02
CA PRO A 243 29.62 -13.63 -14.61
C PRO A 243 31.07 -13.48 -14.13
N LYS A 244 31.27 -12.94 -12.93
CA LYS A 244 32.58 -12.76 -12.29
C LYS A 244 32.46 -12.95 -10.78
N ASN A 245 33.40 -13.67 -10.18
CA ASN A 245 33.47 -13.91 -8.72
C ASN A 245 32.18 -14.48 -8.10
N PHE A 246 31.35 -15.17 -8.87
CA PHE A 246 30.00 -15.56 -8.48
C PHE A 246 29.98 -16.97 -7.86
N GLN A 247 29.53 -17.08 -6.60
CA GLN A 247 29.64 -18.28 -5.75
C GLN A 247 31.09 -18.72 -5.41
N ASN A 248 32.09 -17.85 -5.57
CA ASN A 248 33.50 -18.19 -5.30
C ASN A 248 33.91 -18.04 -3.82
N GLY A 249 33.04 -17.46 -2.99
CA GLY A 249 33.31 -17.24 -1.57
C GLY A 249 33.07 -18.47 -0.67
N PRO A 250 33.39 -18.37 0.63
CA PRO A 250 33.20 -19.45 1.61
C PRO A 250 31.72 -19.78 1.88
N LEU A 251 30.79 -18.92 1.46
CA LEU A 251 29.35 -19.14 1.55
C LEU A 251 28.75 -19.24 0.14
N ILE A 252 28.30 -20.43 -0.22
CA ILE A 252 27.59 -20.70 -1.47
C ILE A 252 26.08 -20.62 -1.20
N GLY A 253 25.39 -19.74 -1.93
CA GLY A 253 23.96 -19.47 -1.73
C GLY A 253 23.02 -20.27 -2.64
N GLY A 254 23.55 -20.85 -3.71
CA GLY A 254 22.74 -21.41 -4.78
C GLY A 254 23.57 -21.98 -5.94
N GLY A 255 23.10 -21.74 -7.16
CA GLY A 255 23.73 -22.19 -8.40
C GLY A 255 24.87 -21.31 -8.85
N THR A 256 25.80 -21.89 -9.59
CA THR A 256 26.87 -21.21 -10.33
C THR A 256 26.35 -20.74 -11.70
N LEU A 257 27.14 -19.92 -12.40
CA LEU A 257 26.92 -19.49 -13.77
C LEU A 257 28.19 -19.74 -14.59
N ASP A 258 28.05 -20.07 -15.86
CA ASP A 258 29.20 -20.19 -16.78
C ASP A 258 29.81 -18.81 -17.06
N PRO A 259 31.10 -18.56 -16.71
CA PRO A 259 31.75 -17.28 -16.94
C PRO A 259 32.00 -16.97 -18.42
N ASN A 260 31.94 -17.96 -19.31
CA ASN A 260 32.18 -17.79 -20.75
C ASN A 260 30.91 -17.36 -21.52
N ILE A 261 29.74 -17.38 -20.87
CA ILE A 261 28.43 -17.10 -21.47
C ILE A 261 27.88 -15.79 -20.88
N PRO A 262 27.40 -14.83 -21.70
CA PRO A 262 26.91 -13.55 -21.21
C PRO A 262 25.58 -13.67 -20.47
N LEU A 263 25.27 -12.71 -19.59
CA LEU A 263 24.04 -12.71 -18.80
C LEU A 263 22.76 -12.69 -19.66
N SER A 264 22.82 -12.20 -20.90
CA SER A 264 21.73 -12.24 -21.89
C SER A 264 21.35 -13.64 -22.38
N GLU A 265 22.17 -14.66 -22.11
CA GLU A 265 21.93 -16.06 -22.50
C GLU A 265 21.56 -16.96 -21.31
N HIS A 266 21.86 -16.53 -20.07
CA HIS A 266 21.50 -17.23 -18.84
C HIS A 266 20.00 -17.09 -18.51
N GLU A 267 19.11 -17.68 -19.31
CA GLU A 267 17.66 -17.50 -19.14
C GLU A 267 17.12 -18.01 -17.78
N ASP A 268 17.72 -19.05 -17.21
CA ASP A 268 17.42 -19.57 -15.86
C ASP A 268 17.63 -18.47 -14.78
N LEU A 269 18.69 -17.68 -14.91
CA LEU A 269 18.97 -16.53 -14.05
C LEU A 269 17.90 -15.46 -14.20
N MET A 270 17.48 -15.13 -15.43
CA MET A 270 16.45 -14.10 -15.67
C MET A 270 15.12 -14.47 -15.03
N VAL A 271 14.70 -15.73 -15.21
CA VAL A 271 13.49 -16.29 -14.60
C VAL A 271 13.60 -16.22 -13.07
N TRP A 272 14.76 -16.51 -12.48
CA TRP A 272 14.97 -16.38 -11.04
C TRP A 272 14.92 -14.92 -10.55
N MET A 273 15.63 -14.01 -11.22
CA MET A 273 15.76 -12.58 -10.89
C MET A 273 14.43 -11.80 -10.91
N ARG A 274 13.42 -12.32 -11.64
CA ARG A 274 12.03 -11.83 -11.61
C ARG A 274 11.32 -12.24 -10.31
N THR A 275 11.62 -11.54 -9.21
CA THR A 275 11.16 -11.89 -7.84
C THR A 275 9.65 -12.15 -7.73
N ALA A 276 9.28 -13.27 -7.10
CA ALA A 276 7.89 -13.62 -6.85
C ALA A 276 7.22 -12.74 -5.77
N ALA A 277 5.90 -12.50 -5.93
CA ALA A 277 5.10 -11.68 -5.00
C ALA A 277 4.66 -12.42 -3.72
N LEU A 278 4.60 -13.76 -3.76
CA LEU A 278 4.12 -14.63 -2.67
C LEU A 278 5.24 -15.59 -2.22
N PRO A 279 5.21 -16.09 -0.97
CA PRO A 279 6.24 -17.00 -0.44
C PRO A 279 6.17 -18.42 -1.01
N THR A 280 5.04 -18.79 -1.63
CA THR A 280 4.87 -20.00 -2.42
C THR A 280 4.73 -19.59 -3.88
N PHE A 281 5.62 -20.05 -4.75
CA PHE A 281 5.65 -19.63 -6.15
C PHE A 281 6.23 -20.68 -7.08
N ARG A 282 5.98 -20.52 -8.37
CA ARG A 282 6.51 -21.34 -9.46
C ARG A 282 7.43 -20.53 -10.36
N LYS A 283 8.42 -21.20 -10.95
CA LYS A 283 9.36 -20.64 -11.92
C LYS A 283 9.53 -21.64 -13.05
N LEU A 284 9.59 -21.15 -14.29
CA LEU A 284 9.78 -21.99 -15.47
C LEU A 284 11.24 -22.47 -15.51
N TYR A 285 11.44 -23.77 -15.68
CA TYR A 285 12.76 -24.42 -15.80
C TYR A 285 13.11 -24.77 -17.26
N GLY A 286 12.09 -25.01 -18.08
CA GLY A 286 12.25 -25.51 -19.44
C GLY A 286 10.93 -26.04 -19.99
N ARG A 287 10.97 -26.57 -21.21
CA ARG A 287 9.84 -27.25 -21.84
C ARG A 287 10.28 -28.56 -22.50
N ILE A 288 9.35 -29.49 -22.63
CA ILE A 288 9.48 -30.71 -23.42
C ILE A 288 8.62 -30.52 -24.67
N ASP A 289 9.24 -30.61 -25.84
CA ASP A 289 8.62 -30.32 -27.14
C ASP A 289 8.02 -31.57 -27.82
N VAL A 290 7.70 -32.62 -27.04
CA VAL A 290 7.00 -33.85 -27.45
C VAL A 290 5.74 -34.10 -26.61
N ASP A 291 4.77 -34.80 -27.19
CA ASP A 291 3.50 -35.15 -26.53
C ASP A 291 3.69 -36.34 -25.57
N LEU A 292 3.00 -36.30 -24.42
CA LEU A 292 2.97 -37.40 -23.44
C LEU A 292 1.53 -37.94 -23.30
N GLN A 293 1.37 -39.25 -23.50
CA GLN A 293 0.07 -39.93 -23.41
C GLN A 293 -0.37 -40.15 -21.95
N ALA A 294 -1.67 -40.33 -21.74
CA ALA A 294 -2.24 -40.82 -20.50
C ALA A 294 -1.61 -42.16 -20.07
N ASP A 295 -1.55 -42.38 -18.76
CA ASP A 295 -0.94 -43.53 -18.09
C ASP A 295 0.56 -43.77 -18.35
N ALA A 296 1.20 -42.97 -19.23
CA ALA A 296 2.63 -43.04 -19.49
C ALA A 296 3.46 -42.87 -18.20
N GLN A 297 4.51 -43.68 -18.07
CA GLN A 297 5.43 -43.65 -16.95
C GLN A 297 6.73 -42.95 -17.37
N ILE A 298 6.96 -41.76 -16.79
CA ILE A 298 8.15 -40.96 -17.05
C ILE A 298 9.11 -41.10 -15.89
N MET A 299 10.29 -41.64 -16.16
CA MET A 299 11.39 -41.69 -15.22
C MET A 299 12.02 -40.30 -15.13
N VAL A 300 12.02 -39.71 -13.93
CA VAL A 300 12.61 -38.40 -13.66
C VAL A 300 13.78 -38.59 -12.70
N THR A 301 14.96 -38.13 -13.10
CA THR A 301 16.13 -38.04 -12.22
C THR A 301 16.30 -36.61 -11.77
N ILE A 302 16.20 -36.40 -10.46
CA ILE A 302 16.27 -35.09 -9.79
C ILE A 302 17.61 -34.99 -9.08
N GLN A 303 18.38 -33.93 -9.33
CA GLN A 303 19.53 -33.57 -8.50
C GLN A 303 19.08 -32.60 -7.41
N ASN A 304 18.96 -33.09 -6.18
CA ASN A 304 18.40 -32.36 -5.04
C ASN A 304 19.49 -31.53 -4.32
N ASN A 305 19.92 -30.42 -4.91
CA ASN A 305 21.04 -29.60 -4.43
C ASN A 305 20.62 -28.39 -3.57
N TYR A 306 19.44 -27.82 -3.84
CA TYR A 306 19.02 -26.54 -3.25
C TYR A 306 18.53 -26.73 -1.82
N ASN A 307 19.18 -26.10 -0.83
CA ASN A 307 18.84 -26.25 0.58
C ASN A 307 17.54 -25.52 0.93
N THR A 308 16.49 -26.28 1.22
CA THR A 308 15.21 -25.77 1.76
C THR A 308 14.92 -26.20 3.19
N TYR A 309 15.67 -27.19 3.70
CA TYR A 309 15.45 -27.75 5.04
C TYR A 309 15.83 -26.76 6.15
N SER A 310 16.86 -25.93 5.92
CA SER A 310 17.34 -24.90 6.87
C SER A 310 16.29 -23.87 7.26
N PHE A 311 15.28 -23.63 6.41
CA PHE A 311 14.15 -22.73 6.68
C PHE A 311 12.77 -23.43 6.65
N GLY A 312 12.75 -24.77 6.64
CA GLY A 312 11.51 -25.56 6.66
C GLY A 312 10.60 -25.35 5.44
N GLY A 313 11.19 -24.98 4.30
CA GLY A 313 10.53 -24.84 3.00
C GLY A 313 10.35 -26.17 2.28
N LYS A 314 9.48 -26.20 1.26
CA LYS A 314 9.20 -27.38 0.45
C LYS A 314 9.56 -27.16 -1.01
N LYS A 315 9.91 -28.24 -1.71
CA LYS A 315 10.18 -28.28 -3.15
C LYS A 315 9.26 -29.26 -3.87
N ALA A 316 8.73 -28.84 -5.00
CA ALA A 316 8.01 -29.72 -5.93
C ALA A 316 8.42 -29.47 -7.38
N LEU A 317 8.48 -30.56 -8.14
CA LEU A 317 8.54 -30.52 -9.60
C LEU A 317 7.12 -30.49 -10.13
N VAL A 318 6.85 -29.65 -11.13
CA VAL A 318 5.52 -29.48 -11.71
C VAL A 318 5.62 -29.57 -13.23
N LEU A 319 5.00 -30.58 -13.83
CA LEU A 319 4.76 -30.63 -15.28
C LEU A 319 3.38 -30.05 -15.56
N SER A 320 3.26 -29.12 -16.50
CA SER A 320 1.98 -28.49 -16.85
C SER A 320 1.87 -28.25 -18.35
N THR A 321 0.71 -28.53 -18.94
CA THR A 321 0.34 -27.88 -20.20
C THR A 321 -0.01 -26.40 -19.95
N ALA A 322 -0.13 -25.60 -21.00
CA ALA A 322 -0.66 -24.24 -20.91
C ALA A 322 -2.02 -24.14 -21.63
N GLY A 323 -2.97 -23.46 -21.02
CA GLY A 323 -4.19 -22.99 -21.67
C GLY A 323 -4.07 -21.52 -22.09
N VAL A 324 -5.10 -21.02 -22.80
CA VAL A 324 -5.19 -19.61 -23.23
C VAL A 324 -5.10 -18.63 -22.04
N LEU A 325 -5.57 -19.05 -20.86
CA LEU A 325 -5.54 -18.27 -19.62
C LEU A 325 -4.31 -18.59 -18.73
N GLY A 326 -3.31 -19.29 -19.27
CA GLY A 326 -2.11 -19.73 -18.55
C GLY A 326 -2.27 -21.10 -17.90
N GLY A 327 -1.79 -21.24 -16.66
CA GLY A 327 -1.81 -22.50 -15.92
C GLY A 327 -3.18 -22.88 -15.35
N LYS A 328 -3.25 -24.03 -14.67
CA LYS A 328 -4.48 -24.58 -14.08
C LYS A 328 -4.97 -23.72 -12.90
N ASN A 329 -5.86 -22.77 -13.19
CA ASN A 329 -6.48 -21.93 -12.16
C ASN A 329 -7.99 -21.71 -12.42
N SER A 330 -8.84 -22.30 -11.60
CA SER A 330 -10.30 -22.16 -11.72
C SER A 330 -10.86 -20.96 -10.94
N PHE A 331 -10.03 -20.20 -10.21
CA PHE A 331 -10.48 -19.07 -9.39
C PHE A 331 -11.23 -18.01 -10.20
N LEU A 332 -10.65 -17.58 -11.33
CA LEU A 332 -11.23 -16.53 -12.18
C LEU A 332 -12.60 -16.96 -12.73
N GLY A 333 -12.69 -18.19 -13.25
CA GLY A 333 -13.95 -18.74 -13.77
C GLY A 333 -15.02 -18.93 -12.69
N ARG A 334 -14.64 -19.41 -11.50
CA ARG A 334 -15.55 -19.44 -10.33
C ARG A 334 -16.02 -18.05 -9.94
N GLY A 335 -15.15 -17.04 -9.98
CA GLY A 335 -15.50 -15.65 -9.73
C GLY A 335 -16.55 -15.13 -10.71
N TYR A 336 -16.35 -15.33 -12.02
CA TYR A 336 -17.34 -14.97 -13.05
C TYR A 336 -18.67 -15.69 -12.87
N VAL A 337 -18.67 -17.00 -12.60
CA VAL A 337 -19.91 -17.76 -12.33
C VAL A 337 -20.62 -17.25 -11.07
N VAL A 338 -19.92 -17.01 -9.96
CA VAL A 338 -20.53 -16.50 -8.72
C VAL A 338 -21.12 -15.11 -8.92
N VAL A 339 -20.39 -14.18 -9.56
CA VAL A 339 -20.91 -12.84 -9.85
C VAL A 339 -22.10 -12.92 -10.80
N GLY A 340 -22.03 -13.73 -11.85
CA GLY A 340 -23.13 -13.92 -12.80
C GLY A 340 -24.38 -14.53 -12.17
N LEU A 341 -24.22 -15.53 -11.29
CA LEU A 341 -25.33 -16.12 -10.53
C LEU A 341 -25.93 -15.12 -9.53
N VAL A 342 -25.12 -14.30 -8.87
CA VAL A 342 -25.63 -13.22 -8.00
C VAL A 342 -26.38 -12.18 -8.83
N CYS A 343 -25.90 -11.80 -10.02
CA CYS A 343 -26.62 -10.90 -10.91
C CYS A 343 -27.94 -11.50 -11.41
N LEU A 344 -27.98 -12.79 -11.80
CA LEU A 344 -29.24 -13.45 -12.17
C LEU A 344 -30.19 -13.63 -10.98
N LEU A 345 -29.69 -13.93 -9.78
CA LEU A 345 -30.50 -14.03 -8.58
C LEU A 345 -31.05 -12.67 -8.16
N LEU A 346 -30.28 -11.59 -8.26
CA LEU A 346 -30.76 -10.23 -8.04
C LEU A 346 -31.76 -9.81 -9.12
N ALA A 347 -31.52 -10.13 -10.39
CA ALA A 347 -32.48 -9.89 -11.45
C ALA A 347 -33.78 -10.67 -11.22
N LEU A 348 -33.71 -11.97 -10.90
CA LEU A 348 -34.87 -12.79 -10.61
C LEU A 348 -35.62 -12.28 -9.37
N LEU A 349 -34.91 -11.94 -8.29
CA LEU A 349 -35.53 -11.36 -7.09
C LEU A 349 -36.16 -9.99 -7.39
N LEU A 350 -35.54 -9.14 -8.21
CA LEU A 350 -36.09 -7.85 -8.63
C LEU A 350 -37.24 -7.99 -9.63
N THR A 351 -37.24 -8.99 -10.51
CA THR A 351 -38.34 -9.32 -11.42
C THR A 351 -39.50 -9.94 -10.65
N LEU A 352 -39.23 -10.81 -9.69
CA LEU A 352 -40.21 -11.36 -8.75
C LEU A 352 -40.74 -10.23 -7.85
N LEU A 353 -39.92 -9.26 -7.46
CA LEU A 353 -40.39 -7.98 -6.95
C LEU A 353 -41.33 -7.34 -7.99
N CYS A 354 -40.92 -7.02 -9.21
CA CYS A 354 -41.77 -6.35 -10.21
C CYS A 354 -43.03 -7.11 -10.67
N LEU A 355 -43.12 -8.43 -10.56
CA LEU A 355 -44.27 -9.23 -11.02
C LEU A 355 -45.29 -9.45 -9.90
N VAL A 356 -44.77 -9.78 -8.72
CA VAL A 356 -45.56 -10.17 -7.55
C VAL A 356 -45.94 -8.90 -6.75
N PHE A 357 -45.15 -7.86 -6.94
CA PHE A 357 -45.33 -6.46 -6.58
C PHE A 357 -45.44 -5.68 -7.94
N PRO A 358 -46.55 -5.72 -8.70
CA PRO A 358 -46.63 -5.04 -10.01
C PRO A 358 -46.89 -3.53 -9.90
N LEU A 359 -45.91 -2.73 -10.32
CA LEU A 359 -46.08 -1.29 -10.61
C LEU A 359 -46.63 -1.11 -12.04
N LYS A 360 -47.94 -1.30 -12.28
CA LYS A 360 -48.67 -0.65 -13.41
C LYS A 360 -48.37 0.86 -13.32
N GLU A 361 -48.26 1.68 -14.35
CA GLU A 361 -47.57 2.99 -14.14
C GLU A 361 -48.26 3.99 -13.15
N GLU A 362 -49.59 3.99 -12.99
CA GLU A 362 -50.29 4.68 -11.87
C GLU A 362 -50.12 3.95 -10.52
N HIS A 363 -49.99 2.63 -10.59
CA HIS A 363 -49.58 1.77 -9.49
C HIS A 363 -48.05 1.72 -9.28
N LEU A 364 -47.29 2.58 -9.99
CA LEU A 364 -45.88 2.85 -9.72
C LEU A 364 -45.73 3.75 -8.48
N ALA A 365 -46.86 4.30 -8.02
CA ALA A 365 -47.17 4.49 -6.60
C ALA A 365 -47.81 3.23 -5.96
N LEU A 366 -49.01 2.82 -6.42
CA LEU A 366 -49.81 1.73 -5.83
C LEU A 366 -49.34 0.28 -6.14
N ARG A 367 -48.21 -0.08 -5.54
CA ARG A 367 -47.98 -1.42 -5.00
C ARG A 367 -47.44 -2.48 -5.98
N PHE A 368 -46.19 -2.22 -6.35
CA PHE A 368 -45.06 -3.01 -5.80
C PHE A 368 -45.05 -3.02 -4.25
N ILE A 369 -46.19 -3.47 -3.65
CA ILE A 369 -46.55 -3.72 -2.22
C ILE A 369 -47.79 -4.69 -2.10
N GLN A 370 -47.89 -5.81 -2.84
CA GLN A 370 -48.74 -6.99 -2.52
C GLN A 370 -47.97 -8.29 -2.20
N GLN A 371 -47.20 -8.84 -3.17
CA GLN A 371 -46.30 -9.99 -3.07
C GLN A 371 -46.93 -11.26 -2.51
N GLN A 372 -47.41 -12.08 -3.43
CA GLN A 372 -47.91 -13.42 -3.21
C GLN A 372 -46.99 -14.48 -3.83
N LEU A 373 -45.83 -14.71 -3.20
CA LEU A 373 -44.98 -15.90 -3.36
C LEU A 373 -44.38 -16.28 -1.99
N PRO A 374 -44.12 -17.58 -1.69
CA PRO A 374 -43.61 -18.02 -0.39
C PRO A 374 -42.07 -18.08 -0.34
N ALA A 375 -41.50 -17.67 0.79
CA ALA A 375 -40.07 -17.67 1.12
C ALA A 375 -39.93 -17.73 2.65
N CYS A 376 -38.74 -17.44 3.21
CA CYS A 376 -38.74 -16.81 4.54
C CYS A 376 -39.46 -15.48 4.38
N LYS A 377 -40.75 -15.44 4.74
CA LYS A 377 -41.41 -14.20 5.14
C LYS A 377 -40.82 -13.78 6.49
N LEU A 378 -39.56 -13.32 6.45
CA LEU A 378 -39.31 -12.01 7.01
C LEU A 378 -40.14 -11.06 6.14
N THR A 379 -41.44 -11.01 6.42
CA THR A 379 -42.28 -9.87 6.09
C THR A 379 -41.59 -8.74 6.83
N ILE A 380 -40.68 -8.07 6.13
CA ILE A 380 -40.17 -6.77 6.53
C ILE A 380 -41.36 -5.83 6.30
N THR A 381 -42.39 -5.97 7.17
CA THR A 381 -43.44 -4.98 7.32
C THR A 381 -42.76 -3.64 7.55
N PRO A 382 -43.37 -2.49 7.23
CA PRO A 382 -42.80 -1.22 7.62
C PRO A 382 -42.48 -1.20 9.13
N GLY A 383 -43.31 -1.83 9.97
CA GLY A 383 -42.97 -2.13 11.36
C GLY A 383 -41.60 -2.80 11.56
N ILE A 384 -41.27 -3.88 10.83
CA ILE A 384 -39.99 -4.61 10.92
C ILE A 384 -38.84 -3.90 10.18
N ALA A 385 -39.08 -3.23 9.04
CA ALA A 385 -38.10 -2.41 8.33
C ALA A 385 -37.67 -1.23 9.17
N ILE A 386 -38.65 -0.46 9.66
CA ILE A 386 -38.46 0.66 10.56
C ILE A 386 -37.86 0.10 11.85
N ALA A 387 -38.34 -1.00 12.45
CA ALA A 387 -37.71 -1.56 13.64
C ALA A 387 -36.23 -1.94 13.41
N VAL A 388 -35.84 -2.56 12.31
CA VAL A 388 -34.44 -2.95 12.04
C VAL A 388 -33.57 -1.74 11.65
N THR A 389 -34.09 -0.79 10.88
CA THR A 389 -33.34 0.43 10.48
C THR A 389 -33.30 1.48 11.59
N VAL A 390 -34.34 1.59 12.41
CA VAL A 390 -34.35 2.31 13.69
C VAL A 390 -33.48 1.59 14.70
N PHE A 391 -33.46 0.26 14.79
CA PHE A 391 -32.54 -0.46 15.68
C PHE A 391 -31.09 -0.22 15.27
N MET A 392 -30.73 -0.43 14.00
CA MET A 392 -29.37 -0.16 13.50
C MET A 392 -29.03 1.34 13.58
N GLY A 393 -29.99 2.23 13.31
CA GLY A 393 -29.84 3.68 13.40
C GLY A 393 -29.66 4.17 14.83
N ILE A 394 -30.44 3.66 15.79
CA ILE A 394 -30.30 3.87 17.23
C ILE A 394 -28.98 3.27 17.70
N VAL A 395 -28.61 2.04 17.34
CA VAL A 395 -27.32 1.45 17.72
C VAL A 395 -26.16 2.29 17.19
N PHE A 396 -26.21 2.75 15.93
CA PHE A 396 -25.19 3.62 15.35
C PHE A 396 -25.19 5.02 15.99
N ILE A 397 -26.35 5.58 16.35
CA ILE A 397 -26.46 6.85 17.08
C ILE A 397 -26.03 6.69 18.54
N LEU A 398 -26.28 5.57 19.22
CA LEU A 398 -25.82 5.29 20.57
C LEU A 398 -24.31 5.11 20.60
N ILE A 399 -23.75 4.33 19.67
CA ILE A 399 -22.29 4.24 19.46
C ILE A 399 -21.73 5.63 19.12
N GLY A 400 -22.36 6.36 18.20
CA GLY A 400 -21.92 7.69 17.78
C GLY A 400 -22.00 8.76 18.86
N VAL A 401 -23.05 8.75 19.68
CA VAL A 401 -23.26 9.61 20.86
C VAL A 401 -22.32 9.20 21.97
N ALA A 402 -22.06 7.91 22.20
CA ALA A 402 -21.03 7.44 23.13
C ALA A 402 -19.64 7.90 22.69
N CYS A 403 -19.29 7.76 21.40
CA CYS A 403 -18.06 8.31 20.81
C CYS A 403 -17.99 9.84 20.95
N ILE A 404 -19.08 10.57 20.72
CA ILE A 404 -19.12 12.03 20.92
C ILE A 404 -19.07 12.41 22.40
N ALA A 405 -19.64 11.60 23.31
CA ALA A 405 -19.61 11.84 24.75
C ALA A 405 -18.20 11.61 25.31
N ASP A 406 -17.54 10.52 24.94
CA ASP A 406 -16.11 10.29 25.20
C ASP A 406 -15.26 11.46 24.65
N SER A 407 -15.45 11.81 23.37
CA SER A 407 -14.80 12.96 22.72
C SER A 407 -15.13 14.34 23.33
N LYS A 408 -16.28 14.48 24.02
CA LYS A 408 -16.68 15.69 24.79
C LYS A 408 -16.07 15.71 26.19
N LYS A 409 -15.83 14.54 26.80
CA LYS A 409 -15.03 14.39 28.03
C LYS A 409 -13.55 14.72 27.76
N VAL A 410 -13.07 14.49 26.53
CA VAL A 410 -11.74 14.96 26.12
C VAL A 410 -11.68 16.49 26.02
N VAL A 411 -11.04 17.08 27.02
CA VAL A 411 -10.65 18.49 27.03
C VAL A 411 -9.36 18.62 26.24
N GLU A 412 -9.28 19.62 25.37
CA GLU A 412 -8.07 19.92 24.59
C GLU A 412 -7.93 21.45 24.51
N VAL A 413 -6.73 21.94 24.79
CA VAL A 413 -6.32 23.35 24.69
C VAL A 413 -5.08 23.39 23.82
N ALA A 414 -5.04 24.26 22.81
CA ALA A 414 -3.90 24.39 21.92
C ALA A 414 -3.52 25.86 21.71
N ASP A 415 -2.23 26.19 21.84
CA ASP A 415 -1.68 27.52 21.56
C ASP A 415 -0.62 27.43 20.46
N GLN A 416 -0.79 28.24 19.41
CA GLN A 416 0.17 28.36 18.29
C GLN A 416 1.21 29.41 18.64
N TYR A 417 2.32 28.95 19.21
CA TYR A 417 3.37 29.85 19.70
C TYR A 417 4.38 30.25 18.61
N GLU A 418 4.32 29.69 17.39
CA GLU A 418 5.40 29.90 16.40
C GLU A 418 5.61 31.37 16.01
N THR A 419 4.58 32.20 15.90
CA THR A 419 4.76 33.65 15.65
C THR A 419 4.53 34.49 16.90
N ALA A 420 3.84 33.94 17.91
CA ALA A 420 3.58 34.64 19.16
C ALA A 420 4.86 34.79 20.02
N CYS A 421 5.78 33.84 19.93
CA CYS A 421 7.08 33.84 20.63
C CYS A 421 8.24 34.37 19.76
N VAL A 422 7.92 35.31 18.87
CA VAL A 422 8.90 36.11 18.12
C VAL A 422 8.63 37.59 18.43
N PRO A 423 9.62 38.35 18.92
CA PRO A 423 9.56 39.80 19.12
C PRO A 423 9.04 40.53 17.87
N LEU A 424 8.30 41.63 18.06
CA LEU A 424 7.53 42.31 17.00
C LEU A 424 8.42 42.79 15.84
N ASP A 425 9.54 43.40 16.19
CA ASP A 425 10.66 43.83 15.34
C ASP A 425 11.24 42.66 14.50
N MET A 426 11.37 41.48 15.10
CA MET A 426 11.95 40.29 14.46
C MET A 426 10.94 39.45 13.64
N ARG A 427 9.67 39.86 13.54
CA ARG A 427 8.65 39.08 12.80
C ARG A 427 8.85 39.05 11.29
N SER A 428 9.57 40.02 10.74
CA SER A 428 9.97 40.06 9.31
C SER A 428 11.04 38.99 9.01
N ASN A 429 12.02 38.81 9.90
CA ASN A 429 13.13 37.87 9.75
C ASN A 429 13.18 36.81 10.87
N LYS A 430 12.13 36.00 10.95
CA LYS A 430 11.99 34.92 11.95
C LYS A 430 13.12 33.87 11.88
N VAL A 431 13.75 33.72 10.72
CA VAL A 431 14.86 32.77 10.49
C VAL A 431 16.15 33.26 11.18
N ALA A 432 16.49 34.54 11.08
CA ALA A 432 17.62 35.10 11.83
C ALA A 432 17.40 35.02 13.35
N TYR A 433 16.18 35.34 13.82
CA TYR A 433 15.83 35.25 15.23
C TYR A 433 16.03 33.84 15.83
N ILE A 434 15.59 32.79 15.13
CA ILE A 434 15.69 31.41 15.64
C ILE A 434 17.11 30.85 15.56
N GLN A 435 17.89 31.28 14.56
CA GLN A 435 19.26 30.80 14.33
C GLN A 435 20.29 31.47 15.23
N ASN A 436 20.10 32.73 15.64
CA ASN A 436 21.01 33.41 16.57
C ASN A 436 21.04 32.69 17.93
N PRO A 437 22.20 32.19 18.42
CA PRO A 437 22.30 31.50 19.70
C PRO A 437 22.18 32.43 20.91
N SER A 438 22.50 33.72 20.77
CA SER A 438 22.54 34.70 21.86
C SER A 438 21.16 35.27 22.23
N ASN A 439 20.15 35.08 21.37
CA ASN A 439 18.79 35.51 21.66
C ASN A 439 18.17 34.61 22.74
N ASP A 440 17.62 35.20 23.81
CA ASP A 440 16.67 34.46 24.64
C ASP A 440 15.40 34.18 23.81
N LYS A 441 15.01 32.91 23.82
CA LYS A 441 13.86 32.36 23.09
C LYS A 441 12.77 31.92 24.07
N SER A 442 12.91 32.25 25.35
CA SER A 442 11.90 32.11 26.37
C SER A 442 10.69 32.98 26.05
N CYS A 443 9.50 32.42 26.25
CA CYS A 443 8.26 33.08 25.91
C CYS A 443 7.14 32.58 26.80
N THR A 444 6.52 33.50 27.54
CA THR A 444 5.39 33.18 28.41
C THR A 444 4.06 33.26 27.65
N ARG A 445 3.30 32.17 27.71
CA ARG A 445 1.98 31.99 27.11
C ARG A 445 0.97 31.67 28.21
N TRP A 446 -0.26 32.11 28.06
CA TRP A 446 -1.32 31.89 29.06
C TRP A 446 -2.39 30.96 28.47
N LEU A 447 -2.56 29.79 29.06
CA LEU A 447 -3.59 28.83 28.66
C LEU A 447 -4.77 28.92 29.64
N LYS A 448 -5.91 29.41 29.17
CA LYS A 448 -7.17 29.34 29.93
C LYS A 448 -7.73 27.92 29.80
N VAL A 449 -7.87 27.23 30.93
CA VAL A 449 -8.47 25.89 31.01
C VAL A 449 -9.98 26.02 30.77
N PRO A 450 -10.55 25.43 29.71
CA PRO A 450 -11.95 25.66 29.34
C PRO A 450 -12.93 24.78 30.13
N LYS A 451 -12.45 23.68 30.71
CA LYS A 451 -13.17 22.67 31.49
C LYS A 451 -12.18 21.90 32.35
N ASP A 452 -12.64 21.37 33.48
CA ASP A 452 -11.84 20.51 34.36
C ASP A 452 -11.10 19.41 33.59
N MET A 453 -9.80 19.31 33.84
CA MET A 453 -8.90 18.32 33.28
C MET A 453 -8.39 17.46 34.44
N LYS A 454 -8.77 16.18 34.46
CA LYS A 454 -8.28 15.21 35.46
C LYS A 454 -6.94 14.62 35.05
N LYS A 455 -6.08 14.35 36.03
CA LYS A 455 -4.79 13.67 35.83
C LYS A 455 -4.97 12.22 35.32
N PRO A 456 -4.05 11.70 34.50
CA PRO A 456 -2.89 12.38 33.92
C PRO A 456 -3.28 13.29 32.74
N ILE A 457 -2.82 14.55 32.75
CA ILE A 457 -3.04 15.49 31.65
C ILE A 457 -1.85 15.40 30.69
N TYR A 458 -2.10 15.02 29.44
CA TYR A 458 -1.06 14.81 28.45
C TYR A 458 -0.65 16.11 27.75
N ILE A 459 0.67 16.33 27.66
CA ILE A 459 1.28 17.43 26.92
C ILE A 459 1.76 16.89 25.58
N TYR A 460 1.29 17.47 24.48
CA TYR A 460 1.78 17.17 23.14
C TYR A 460 2.36 18.43 22.49
N TYR A 461 3.42 18.25 21.72
CA TYR A 461 3.80 19.21 20.68
C TYR A 461 3.19 18.78 19.35
N GLN A 462 2.68 19.76 18.59
CA GLN A 462 2.12 19.56 17.26
C GLN A 462 3.00 20.27 16.23
N LEU A 463 3.44 19.56 15.20
CA LEU A 463 4.15 20.11 14.05
C LEU A 463 3.29 20.07 12.79
N HIS A 464 3.53 21.03 11.89
CA HIS A 464 2.84 21.17 10.61
C HIS A 464 3.83 21.48 9.48
N LYS A 465 3.56 20.96 8.27
CA LYS A 465 4.46 20.99 7.09
C LYS A 465 5.83 20.34 7.36
N PHE A 466 5.90 19.37 8.28
CA PHE A 466 7.13 18.61 8.54
C PHE A 466 6.97 17.15 8.07
N TYR A 467 7.72 16.78 7.04
CA TYR A 467 7.46 15.56 6.24
C TYR A 467 8.30 14.36 6.72
N GLN A 468 7.99 13.84 7.92
CA GLN A 468 8.65 12.62 8.45
C GLN A 468 8.43 11.37 7.58
N ASN A 469 7.40 11.38 6.72
CA ASN A 469 7.08 10.32 5.76
C ASN A 469 7.97 10.33 4.50
N HIS A 470 8.79 11.38 4.28
CA HIS A 470 9.61 11.47 3.07
C HIS A 470 10.64 10.33 2.98
N ARG A 471 10.73 9.69 1.80
CA ARG A 471 11.45 8.41 1.60
C ARG A 471 12.91 8.42 2.05
N ARG A 472 13.62 9.54 1.88
CA ARG A 472 15.03 9.71 2.30
C ARG A 472 15.12 9.93 3.82
N TYR A 473 14.23 10.73 4.39
CA TYR A 473 14.18 11.01 5.83
C TYR A 473 13.85 9.75 6.63
N ALA A 474 12.72 9.09 6.34
CA ALA A 474 12.24 7.92 7.09
C ALA A 474 13.19 6.69 7.04
N ARG A 475 14.10 6.66 6.06
CA ARG A 475 15.14 5.63 5.92
C ARG A 475 16.48 6.01 6.54
N SER A 476 16.71 7.28 6.84
CA SER A 476 17.97 7.79 7.39
C SER A 476 18.03 7.54 8.90
N ARG A 477 18.32 6.28 9.27
CA ARG A 477 18.55 5.75 10.62
C ARG A 477 19.06 4.31 10.54
N SER A 478 19.89 3.86 11.48
CA SER A 478 20.15 2.42 11.68
C SER A 478 19.36 1.94 12.90
N ILE A 479 18.63 0.84 12.76
CA ILE A 479 17.92 0.20 13.90
C ILE A 479 18.89 -0.63 14.74
N ARG A 480 19.87 -1.29 14.10
CA ARG A 480 20.89 -2.11 14.78
C ARG A 480 21.68 -1.26 15.79
N GLN A 481 22.01 -0.05 15.39
CA GLN A 481 22.70 0.93 16.22
C GLN A 481 21.92 1.34 17.48
N LEU A 482 20.59 1.34 17.43
CA LEU A 482 19.75 1.72 18.57
C LEU A 482 19.65 0.58 19.59
N SER A 483 19.59 -0.67 19.12
CA SER A 483 19.28 -1.84 19.95
C SER A 483 20.51 -2.55 20.52
N ASP A 484 21.60 -2.66 19.77
CA ASP A 484 22.74 -3.53 20.10
C ASP A 484 24.02 -2.71 20.35
N PRO A 485 24.61 -2.74 21.56
CA PRO A 485 25.85 -2.02 21.87
C PRO A 485 27.03 -2.46 20.98
N LYS A 486 27.07 -3.72 20.51
CA LYS A 486 28.12 -4.20 19.60
C LYS A 486 28.00 -3.59 18.19
N GLN A 487 26.82 -3.13 17.82
CA GLN A 487 26.52 -2.50 16.53
C GLN A 487 26.28 -0.98 16.65
N ALA A 488 26.61 -0.36 17.79
CA ALA A 488 26.46 1.08 18.02
C ALA A 488 27.26 1.97 17.05
N THR A 489 28.19 1.41 16.27
CA THR A 489 28.95 2.09 15.21
C THR A 489 28.34 1.95 13.80
N ASP A 490 27.26 1.19 13.61
CA ASP A 490 26.64 0.98 12.29
C ASP A 490 25.93 2.25 11.76
N THR A 491 26.52 2.82 10.71
CA THR A 491 26.00 4.01 10.01
C THR A 491 25.48 3.71 8.59
N SER A 492 25.38 2.43 8.21
CA SER A 492 25.10 1.97 6.83
C SER A 492 23.84 2.55 6.17
N HIS A 493 22.85 2.95 6.98
CA HIS A 493 21.60 3.53 6.52
C HIS A 493 21.39 4.99 6.99
N CYS A 494 22.41 5.64 7.53
CA CYS A 494 22.29 6.95 8.19
C CYS A 494 22.68 8.17 7.34
N LYS A 495 23.14 8.02 6.09
CA LYS A 495 23.50 9.18 5.25
C LYS A 495 22.32 10.18 5.12
N PRO A 496 22.58 11.50 5.10
CA PRO A 496 23.87 12.18 5.26
C PRO A 496 24.42 12.24 6.70
N GLU A 497 23.57 12.09 7.72
CA GLU A 497 23.93 12.24 9.14
C GLU A 497 24.52 10.94 9.74
N ALA A 498 25.54 10.40 9.08
CA ALA A 498 26.24 9.17 9.46
C ALA A 498 27.36 9.43 10.47
N THR A 499 28.23 10.39 10.17
CA THR A 499 29.48 10.69 10.89
C THR A 499 29.62 12.19 11.16
N THR A 500 30.53 12.56 12.05
CA THR A 500 30.91 13.97 12.28
C THR A 500 31.49 14.61 11.02
N ALA A 501 31.50 15.95 10.96
CA ALA A 501 31.89 16.71 9.77
C ALA A 501 33.33 16.41 9.30
N ASN A 502 34.24 16.15 10.24
CA ASN A 502 35.67 15.90 9.97
C ASN A 502 36.02 14.40 9.95
N GLY A 503 35.04 13.51 9.80
CA GLY A 503 35.26 12.06 9.78
C GLY A 503 35.59 11.42 11.14
N GLY A 504 35.62 12.20 12.23
CA GLY A 504 35.94 11.78 13.61
C GLY A 504 34.88 10.89 14.29
N GLY A 505 34.46 9.81 13.62
CA GLY A 505 33.64 8.75 14.19
C GLY A 505 32.14 8.80 13.85
N PRO A 506 31.42 7.69 14.14
CA PRO A 506 29.98 7.58 13.92
C PRO A 506 29.20 8.48 14.88
N ILE A 507 28.08 9.02 14.39
CA ILE A 507 27.05 9.66 15.21
C ILE A 507 26.20 8.57 15.85
N VAL A 508 25.86 8.68 17.13
CA VAL A 508 24.98 7.74 17.83
C VAL A 508 23.94 8.55 18.60
N PRO A 509 22.62 8.42 18.33
CA PRO A 509 22.00 7.74 17.18
C PRO A 509 22.20 8.51 15.86
N CYS A 510 22.53 7.82 14.77
CA CYS A 510 22.73 8.43 13.45
C CYS A 510 21.44 8.59 12.61
N GLY A 511 21.53 9.47 11.61
CA GLY A 511 20.53 9.67 10.57
C GLY A 511 19.58 10.85 10.79
N LEU A 512 18.99 11.34 9.69
CA LEU A 512 18.13 12.55 9.68
C LEU A 512 16.96 12.47 10.66
N VAL A 513 16.42 11.26 10.91
CA VAL A 513 15.32 11.12 11.88
C VAL A 513 15.80 11.53 13.27
N ALA A 514 16.94 11.00 13.72
CA ALA A 514 17.51 11.36 15.01
C ALA A 514 18.02 12.81 15.02
N TRP A 515 18.82 13.20 14.04
CA TRP A 515 19.44 14.54 13.94
C TRP A 515 18.45 15.70 13.96
N SER A 516 17.20 15.49 13.52
CA SER A 516 16.14 16.51 13.55
C SER A 516 15.28 16.51 14.83
N LEU A 517 15.77 15.90 15.92
CA LEU A 517 15.07 15.77 17.21
C LEU A 517 14.41 17.07 17.67
N PHE A 518 13.15 17.02 18.06
CA PHE A 518 12.42 18.18 18.58
C PHE A 518 13.03 18.70 19.90
N ASN A 519 13.19 20.02 20.05
CA ASN A 519 13.99 20.63 21.12
C ASN A 519 13.39 21.86 21.81
N ASP A 520 12.11 22.17 21.57
CA ASP A 520 11.40 23.12 22.43
C ASP A 520 11.17 22.49 23.80
N THR A 521 11.20 23.32 24.85
CA THR A 521 10.88 22.89 26.22
C THR A 521 9.74 23.70 26.80
N TYR A 522 8.98 23.07 27.70
CA TYR A 522 7.80 23.66 28.32
C TYR A 522 7.91 23.56 29.84
N ARG A 523 7.74 24.70 30.53
CA ARG A 523 7.52 24.76 31.98
C ARG A 523 6.10 25.28 32.23
N PHE A 524 5.39 24.67 33.18
CA PHE A 524 4.01 25.01 33.49
C PHE A 524 3.92 25.54 34.93
N ALA A 525 3.09 26.55 35.16
CA ALA A 525 2.82 27.08 36.50
C ALA A 525 1.36 27.50 36.65
N ARG A 526 0.85 27.38 37.88
CA ARG A 526 -0.48 27.78 38.33
C ARG A 526 -0.29 28.89 39.37
N GLY A 527 -0.42 30.15 38.93
CA GLY A 527 0.03 31.28 39.75
C GLY A 527 1.52 31.14 40.08
N ASN A 528 1.85 31.02 41.37
CA ASN A 528 3.22 30.83 41.86
C ASN A 528 3.62 29.34 42.01
N GLU A 529 2.68 28.40 41.86
CA GLU A 529 2.94 26.96 41.99
C GLU A 529 3.49 26.40 40.66
N THR A 530 4.60 25.66 40.68
CA THR A 530 5.12 24.99 39.48
C THR A 530 4.45 23.63 39.28
N LEU A 531 3.95 23.36 38.08
CA LEU A 531 3.32 22.09 37.73
C LEU A 531 4.37 21.15 37.11
N PRO A 532 4.80 20.08 37.82
CA PRO A 532 5.88 19.22 37.34
C PRO A 532 5.44 18.39 36.12
N VAL A 533 6.28 18.36 35.10
CA VAL A 533 6.07 17.56 33.89
C VAL A 533 6.80 16.22 34.03
N ASN A 534 6.02 15.15 34.23
CA ASN A 534 6.52 13.78 34.19
C ASN A 534 6.78 13.38 32.73
N ARG A 535 8.05 13.03 32.41
CA ARG A 535 8.48 12.60 31.06
C ARG A 535 8.79 11.10 30.98
N GLN A 536 8.55 10.36 32.07
CA GLN A 536 8.70 8.91 32.13
C GLN A 536 7.39 8.20 31.73
N GLY A 537 7.52 7.11 30.96
CA GLY A 537 6.38 6.33 30.49
C GLY A 537 5.63 6.92 29.28
N ILE A 538 6.23 7.87 28.55
CA ILE A 538 5.68 8.47 27.33
C ILE A 538 5.90 7.59 26.08
N SER A 539 6.79 6.61 26.18
CA SER A 539 7.13 5.63 25.15
C SER A 539 6.59 4.22 25.47
N TRP A 540 6.40 3.42 24.42
CA TRP A 540 5.92 2.04 24.58
C TRP A 540 6.94 1.19 25.34
N ARG A 541 6.47 0.24 26.15
CA ARG A 541 7.34 -0.73 26.85
C ARG A 541 8.23 -1.53 25.87
N SER A 542 7.72 -1.80 24.67
CA SER A 542 8.47 -2.43 23.58
C SER A 542 9.61 -1.57 23.04
N ASP A 543 9.45 -0.25 23.01
CA ASP A 543 10.50 0.65 22.51
C ASP A 543 11.66 0.62 23.51
N ARG A 544 11.36 0.81 24.81
CA ARG A 544 12.33 0.80 25.92
C ARG A 544 13.04 -0.52 26.16
N GLY A 545 12.35 -1.66 25.99
CA GLY A 545 12.88 -2.99 26.32
C GLY A 545 13.32 -3.84 25.13
N ARG A 546 13.17 -3.37 23.88
CA ARG A 546 13.57 -4.13 22.68
C ARG A 546 14.17 -3.29 21.55
N LEU A 547 13.72 -2.04 21.35
CA LEU A 547 14.16 -1.23 20.21
C LEU A 547 15.37 -0.34 20.52
N PHE A 548 15.47 0.12 21.77
CA PHE A 548 16.59 0.94 22.27
C PHE A 548 17.30 0.19 23.40
N GLY A 549 18.62 -0.02 23.26
CA GLY A 549 19.41 -0.85 24.17
C GLY A 549 19.85 -0.12 25.43
N HIS A 550 19.84 -0.83 26.56
CA HIS A 550 20.25 -0.33 27.88
C HIS A 550 21.76 0.00 28.01
N GLN A 551 22.57 -0.41 27.03
CA GLN A 551 24.02 -0.18 27.00
C GLN A 551 24.45 0.67 25.79
N VAL A 552 23.51 1.24 25.04
CA VAL A 552 23.80 2.16 23.94
C VAL A 552 23.69 3.59 24.46
N TYR A 553 24.76 4.37 24.38
CA TYR A 553 24.81 5.76 24.83
C TYR A 553 24.97 6.73 23.64
N PRO A 554 24.43 7.96 23.70
CA PRO A 554 24.70 8.96 22.67
C PRO A 554 26.18 9.26 22.53
N ARG A 555 26.65 9.42 21.29
CA ARG A 555 28.04 9.80 20.95
C ARG A 555 28.01 10.69 19.73
N ASN A 556 28.84 11.74 19.69
CA ASN A 556 28.97 12.63 18.53
C ASN A 556 27.65 13.23 18.01
N PHE A 557 26.63 13.34 18.87
CA PHE A 557 25.29 13.76 18.48
C PHE A 557 25.17 15.30 18.51
N GLN A 558 24.64 15.89 17.44
CA GLN A 558 24.60 17.35 17.19
C GLN A 558 25.98 18.06 17.17
N THR A 559 27.10 17.37 16.99
CA THR A 559 28.45 18.00 16.99
C THR A 559 28.85 18.61 15.65
N ARG A 560 27.89 19.07 14.83
CA ARG A 560 28.14 19.75 13.54
C ARG A 560 27.86 21.24 13.67
N ALA A 561 28.50 22.06 12.83
CA ALA A 561 28.29 23.51 12.79
C ALA A 561 26.82 23.92 12.58
N LEU A 562 26.04 23.09 11.85
CA LEU A 562 24.60 23.20 11.77
C LEU A 562 23.94 22.11 12.64
N VAL A 563 23.36 22.55 13.76
CA VAL A 563 22.56 21.72 14.67
C VAL A 563 21.14 21.57 14.09
N GLY A 564 20.67 20.33 13.95
CA GLY A 564 19.38 20.03 13.31
C GLY A 564 18.18 20.01 14.25
N GLY A 565 18.44 20.04 15.57
CA GLY A 565 17.42 19.78 16.58
C GLY A 565 18.00 19.74 18.00
N GLY A 566 17.49 18.83 18.82
CA GLY A 566 17.85 18.69 20.23
C GLY A 566 19.10 17.88 20.45
N THR A 567 19.72 18.08 21.61
CA THR A 567 20.79 17.23 22.16
C THR A 567 20.20 16.06 22.94
N LEU A 568 21.05 15.10 23.32
CA LEU A 568 20.73 13.96 24.18
C LEU A 568 21.70 13.95 25.36
N ASP A 569 21.27 13.41 26.50
CA ASP A 569 22.13 13.30 27.69
C ASP A 569 23.19 12.20 27.44
N PRO A 570 24.49 12.51 27.36
CA PRO A 570 25.52 11.50 27.09
C PRO A 570 25.70 10.52 28.25
N ARG A 571 25.21 10.84 29.46
CA ARG A 571 25.30 9.98 30.65
C ARG A 571 24.16 8.96 30.76
N LYS A 572 23.15 9.03 29.89
CA LYS A 572 21.97 8.14 29.93
C LYS A 572 21.88 7.26 28.67
N PRO A 573 21.60 5.95 28.81
CA PRO A 573 21.43 5.09 27.67
C PRO A 573 20.20 5.47 26.85
N LEU A 574 20.17 5.13 25.57
CA LEU A 574 19.06 5.44 24.67
C LEU A 574 17.73 4.85 25.16
N SER A 575 17.77 3.75 25.92
CA SER A 575 16.59 3.14 26.57
C SER A 575 15.89 4.03 27.59
N GLU A 576 16.55 5.06 28.11
CA GLU A 576 15.98 6.01 29.09
C GLU A 576 15.54 7.33 28.44
N GLN A 577 15.98 7.62 27.22
CA GLN A 577 15.69 8.87 26.53
C GLN A 577 14.36 8.76 25.75
N GLU A 578 13.25 8.66 26.49
CA GLU A 578 11.92 8.38 25.93
C GLU A 578 11.48 9.41 24.86
N ASP A 579 11.93 10.67 24.96
CA ASP A 579 11.69 11.71 23.95
C ASP A 579 12.23 11.34 22.57
N LEU A 580 13.45 10.76 22.52
CA LEU A 580 14.03 10.23 21.30
C LEU A 580 13.16 9.11 20.73
N MET A 581 12.65 8.21 21.57
CA MET A 581 11.79 7.11 21.12
C MET A 581 10.49 7.61 20.50
N VAL A 582 9.84 8.57 21.16
CA VAL A 582 8.63 9.22 20.63
C VAL A 582 8.93 9.94 19.33
N TRP A 583 10.08 10.61 19.20
CA TRP A 583 10.49 11.27 17.97
C TRP A 583 10.76 10.29 16.81
N MET A 584 11.54 9.23 17.08
CA MET A 584 11.97 8.21 16.11
C MET A 584 10.80 7.40 15.50
N ARG A 585 9.61 7.40 16.14
CA ARG A 585 8.36 6.94 15.52
C ARG A 585 7.86 7.96 14.48
N THR A 586 8.39 7.90 13.26
CA THR A 586 8.06 8.79 12.13
C THR A 586 6.56 8.86 11.84
N ALA A 587 6.01 10.08 11.78
CA ALA A 587 4.61 10.31 11.42
C ALA A 587 4.30 10.04 9.94
N ALA A 588 3.09 9.56 9.66
CA ALA A 588 2.61 9.27 8.29
C ALA A 588 2.10 10.52 7.54
N LEU A 589 1.68 11.56 8.26
CA LEU A 589 1.10 12.81 7.72
C LEU A 589 1.97 14.02 8.10
N PRO A 590 1.97 15.10 7.28
CA PRO A 590 2.78 16.31 7.53
C PRO A 590 2.27 17.21 8.66
N ARG A 591 1.08 16.89 9.21
CA ARG A 591 0.56 17.43 10.46
C ARG A 591 0.48 16.27 11.44
N PHE A 592 1.19 16.37 12.56
CA PHE A 592 1.20 15.31 13.58
C PHE A 592 1.41 15.87 14.98
N ARG A 593 1.12 15.05 15.98
CA ARG A 593 1.35 15.30 17.40
C ARG A 593 2.27 14.23 17.96
N LYS A 594 3.08 14.59 18.94
CA LYS A 594 3.96 13.68 19.68
C LYS A 594 3.87 14.03 21.17
N LEU A 595 3.84 13.00 22.00
CA LEU A 595 3.72 13.14 23.45
C LEU A 595 5.05 13.65 24.03
N TYR A 596 4.98 14.72 24.81
CA TYR A 596 6.12 15.37 25.48
C TYR A 596 6.26 14.92 26.94
N GLY A 597 5.13 14.70 27.60
CA GLY A 597 5.05 14.46 29.04
C GLY A 597 3.61 14.46 29.52
N ARG A 598 3.43 14.34 30.83
CA ARG A 598 2.14 14.40 31.52
C ARG A 598 2.25 15.21 32.81
N ILE A 599 1.18 15.90 33.17
CA ILE A 599 1.02 16.59 34.45
C ILE A 599 0.14 15.69 35.33
N GLU A 600 0.62 15.38 36.54
CA GLU A 600 -0.04 14.49 37.50
C GLU A 600 -0.88 15.25 38.54
N ALA A 601 -1.40 16.40 38.13
CA ALA A 601 -2.27 17.29 38.90
C ALA A 601 -3.56 17.57 38.11
N ASP A 602 -4.66 17.81 38.83
CA ASP A 602 -5.91 18.25 38.22
C ASP A 602 -5.86 19.76 37.95
N LEU A 603 -6.46 20.20 36.85
CA LEU A 603 -6.63 21.61 36.49
C LEU A 603 -8.13 21.94 36.39
N HIS A 604 -8.56 23.07 36.93
CA HIS A 604 -9.98 23.43 37.00
C HIS A 604 -10.43 24.38 35.88
N ALA A 605 -11.73 24.35 35.56
CA ALA A 605 -12.32 25.25 34.58
C ALA A 605 -12.12 26.73 34.96
N GLY A 606 -11.74 27.56 34.00
CA GLY A 606 -11.47 28.99 34.18
C GLY A 606 -10.06 29.32 34.65
N GLU A 607 -9.32 28.34 35.19
CA GLU A 607 -7.95 28.47 35.65
C GLU A 607 -7.01 28.95 34.52
N ARG A 608 -6.00 29.75 34.85
CA ARG A 608 -4.98 30.22 33.90
C ARG A 608 -3.66 29.52 34.21
N VAL A 609 -3.26 28.61 33.32
CA VAL A 609 -1.94 27.98 33.40
C VAL A 609 -0.95 28.81 32.60
N THR A 610 0.08 29.28 33.28
CA THR A 610 1.25 29.93 32.71
C THR A 610 2.12 28.86 32.05
N VAL A 611 2.53 29.10 30.81
CA VAL A 611 3.49 28.24 30.11
C VAL A 611 4.67 29.06 29.65
N THR A 612 5.85 28.77 30.20
CA THR A 612 7.11 29.28 29.66
C THR A 612 7.62 28.29 28.61
N VAL A 613 7.66 28.74 27.36
CA VAL A 613 8.11 27.98 26.20
C VAL A 613 9.52 28.42 25.83
N GLN A 614 10.49 27.51 25.76
CA GLN A 614 11.76 27.79 25.10
C GLN A 614 11.62 27.47 23.61
N ASN A 615 11.55 28.50 22.77
CA ASN A 615 11.30 28.42 21.34
C ASN A 615 12.61 28.16 20.56
N ASN A 616 13.12 26.92 20.59
CA ASN A 616 14.39 26.51 19.96
C ASN A 616 14.24 25.87 18.58
N TYR A 617 13.11 25.18 18.30
CA TYR A 617 12.97 24.34 17.12
C TYR A 617 12.65 25.18 15.89
N ASN A 618 13.58 25.26 14.93
CA ASN A 618 13.40 26.05 13.73
C ASN A 618 12.35 25.45 12.80
N THR A 619 11.15 26.04 12.79
CA THR A 619 10.10 25.76 11.80
C THR A 619 10.04 26.79 10.67
N TYR A 620 10.69 27.95 10.82
CA TYR A 620 10.54 29.08 9.89
C TYR A 620 11.23 28.80 8.55
N SER A 621 12.39 28.15 8.54
CA SER A 621 13.15 27.84 7.31
C SER A 621 12.43 26.93 6.31
N PHE A 622 11.32 26.29 6.71
CA PHE A 622 10.46 25.50 5.81
C PHE A 622 8.98 25.92 5.85
N GLY A 623 8.67 27.12 6.39
CA GLY A 623 7.30 27.63 6.51
C GLY A 623 6.38 26.74 7.37
N GLY A 624 6.96 26.01 8.33
CA GLY A 624 6.27 25.14 9.27
C GLY A 624 5.60 25.90 10.41
N LYS A 625 4.64 25.24 11.04
CA LYS A 625 3.92 25.74 12.21
C LYS A 625 4.09 24.82 13.41
N LYS A 626 4.04 25.37 14.61
CA LYS A 626 4.15 24.61 15.86
C LYS A 626 3.21 25.12 16.94
N ALA A 627 2.57 24.17 17.61
CA ALA A 627 1.63 24.42 18.69
C ALA A 627 1.88 23.50 19.88
N LEU A 628 1.65 24.03 21.07
CA LEU A 628 1.55 23.25 22.30
C LEU A 628 0.11 22.80 22.44
N VAL A 629 -0.13 21.56 22.86
CA VAL A 629 -1.47 21.01 23.07
C VAL A 629 -1.51 20.30 24.41
N LEU A 630 -2.33 20.81 25.33
CA LEU A 630 -2.74 20.07 26.54
C LEU A 630 -4.02 19.29 26.23
N ALA A 631 -4.05 18.00 26.55
CA ALA A 631 -5.25 17.18 26.36
C ALA A 631 -5.40 16.12 27.45
N THR A 632 -6.64 15.84 27.85
CA THR A 632 -6.96 14.57 28.51
C THR A 632 -7.05 13.45 27.46
N ALA A 633 -7.17 12.19 27.87
CA ALA A 633 -7.44 11.07 26.97
C ALA A 633 -8.80 10.43 27.28
N GLY A 634 -9.55 10.09 26.23
CA GLY A 634 -10.74 9.24 26.31
C GLY A 634 -10.39 7.79 26.00
N VAL A 635 -11.38 6.91 26.05
CA VAL A 635 -11.20 5.48 25.71
C VAL A 635 -10.75 5.32 24.26
N LEU A 636 -11.24 6.20 23.37
CA LEU A 636 -10.87 6.23 21.95
C LEU A 636 -9.63 7.09 21.65
N GLY A 637 -8.91 7.53 22.70
CA GLY A 637 -7.70 8.34 22.61
C GLY A 637 -7.97 9.85 22.61
N GLY A 638 -7.47 10.56 21.60
CA GLY A 638 -7.53 12.03 21.52
C GLY A 638 -8.89 12.57 21.08
N LYS A 639 -9.04 13.90 21.11
CA LYS A 639 -10.28 14.61 20.78
C LYS A 639 -10.68 14.49 19.30
N GLY A 640 -11.37 13.41 18.94
CA GLY A 640 -11.86 13.14 17.60
C GLY A 640 -13.37 13.21 17.51
N ARG A 641 -13.93 14.12 16.71
CA ARG A 641 -15.36 14.08 16.36
C ARG A 641 -15.65 13.26 15.10
N PHE A 642 -14.62 12.84 14.35
CA PHE A 642 -14.81 12.13 13.07
C PHE A 642 -15.56 10.81 13.23
N LEU A 643 -15.08 9.91 14.10
CA LEU A 643 -15.72 8.59 14.28
C LEU A 643 -17.16 8.73 14.77
N GLY A 644 -17.39 9.55 15.79
CA GLY A 644 -18.75 9.83 16.29
C GLY A 644 -19.64 10.53 15.25
N ARG A 645 -19.11 11.44 14.43
CA ARG A 645 -19.87 12.03 13.30
C ARG A 645 -20.15 11.01 12.20
N ALA A 646 -19.26 10.08 11.90
CA ALA A 646 -19.46 9.04 10.89
C ALA A 646 -20.53 8.04 11.35
N TYR A 647 -20.52 7.64 12.62
CA TYR A 647 -21.57 6.81 13.21
C TYR A 647 -22.90 7.56 13.34
N ILE A 648 -22.91 8.84 13.74
CA ILE A 648 -24.15 9.65 13.73
C ILE A 648 -24.62 9.94 12.31
N SER A 649 -23.76 10.17 11.31
CA SER A 649 -24.21 10.39 9.93
C SER A 649 -24.71 9.09 9.30
N GLY A 650 -24.08 7.95 9.59
CA GLY A 650 -24.58 6.64 9.21
C GLY A 650 -25.91 6.33 9.90
N GLY A 651 -25.98 6.54 11.22
CA GLY A 651 -27.19 6.33 12.01
C GLY A 651 -28.32 7.31 11.72
N ALA A 652 -28.02 8.55 11.34
CA ALA A 652 -28.99 9.54 10.86
C ALA A 652 -29.34 9.34 9.38
N ALA A 653 -28.49 8.68 8.58
CA ALA A 653 -28.89 8.15 7.28
C ALA A 653 -29.81 6.94 7.47
N PHE A 654 -29.58 6.08 8.46
CA PHE A 654 -30.49 4.98 8.81
C PHE A 654 -31.81 5.47 9.44
N LEU A 655 -31.79 6.46 10.34
CA LEU A 655 -33.01 7.08 10.89
C LEU A 655 -33.69 8.00 9.87
N GLY A 656 -32.94 8.66 8.98
CA GLY A 656 -33.50 9.41 7.87
C GLY A 656 -34.19 8.47 6.90
N LEU A 657 -33.56 7.35 6.55
CA LEU A 657 -34.16 6.25 5.80
C LEU A 657 -35.38 5.67 6.54
N ALA A 658 -35.33 5.51 7.87
CA ALA A 658 -36.45 4.99 8.65
C ALA A 658 -37.62 5.98 8.81
N LEU A 659 -37.35 7.27 9.00
CA LEU A 659 -38.35 8.34 9.05
C LEU A 659 -38.97 8.56 7.67
N LEU A 660 -38.16 8.48 6.61
CA LEU A 660 -38.63 8.44 5.23
C LEU A 660 -39.57 7.23 5.06
N LEU A 661 -39.12 6.02 5.41
CA LEU A 661 -39.95 4.81 5.38
C LEU A 661 -41.21 4.94 6.25
N ALA A 662 -41.19 5.65 7.38
CA ALA A 662 -42.33 5.81 8.29
C ALA A 662 -43.34 6.87 7.81
N LEU A 663 -42.89 8.03 7.34
CA LEU A 663 -43.73 9.04 6.72
C LEU A 663 -44.37 8.49 5.43
N LEU A 664 -43.62 7.69 4.66
CA LEU A 664 -44.14 6.92 3.53
C LEU A 664 -45.13 5.80 3.94
N CYS A 665 -45.41 5.59 5.23
CA CYS A 665 -46.41 4.62 5.72
C CYS A 665 -47.59 5.24 6.49
N PHE A 666 -47.56 6.53 6.84
CA PHE A 666 -48.60 7.18 7.67
C PHE A 666 -49.70 7.90 6.87
N VAL A 667 -49.75 7.72 5.54
CA VAL A 667 -50.70 8.37 4.62
C VAL A 667 -51.47 7.29 3.82
N PRO A 668 -52.82 7.30 3.76
CA PRO A 668 -53.64 6.10 3.45
C PRO A 668 -53.97 5.85 1.95
N ALA A 669 -54.16 4.57 1.56
CA ALA A 669 -54.74 4.15 0.26
C ALA A 669 -55.32 2.71 0.26
N ASN A 670 -56.43 2.48 -0.46
CA ASN A 670 -57.30 1.28 -0.43
C ASN A 670 -56.68 -0.07 -0.90
N ARG A 671 -57.00 -1.19 -0.22
CA ARG A 671 -56.93 -2.58 -0.74
C ARG A 671 -57.56 -3.62 0.23
N GLU A 672 -58.23 -4.63 -0.32
CA GLU A 672 -58.91 -5.71 0.43
C GLU A 672 -57.96 -6.79 0.97
N GLU A 673 -58.31 -7.41 2.10
CA GLU A 673 -57.67 -8.62 2.66
C GLU A 673 -58.70 -9.77 2.74
N ALA A 674 -58.30 -10.97 2.32
CA ALA A 674 -59.20 -12.12 2.18
C ALA A 674 -59.27 -12.97 3.46
N ALA A 675 -60.49 -13.19 3.98
CA ALA A 675 -60.78 -14.22 4.97
C ALA A 675 -61.00 -15.59 4.30
N PRO A 676 -60.66 -16.73 4.94
CA PRO A 676 -60.84 -18.04 4.34
C PRO A 676 -62.28 -18.56 4.50
N GLN A 677 -62.99 -18.75 3.39
CA GLN A 677 -64.22 -19.56 3.39
C GLN A 677 -63.89 -21.05 3.31
N ARG A 678 -64.61 -21.84 4.11
CA ARG A 678 -64.58 -23.32 4.10
C ARG A 678 -65.26 -23.86 2.84
N ASN A 679 -64.74 -24.97 2.34
CA ASN A 679 -65.52 -26.10 1.82
C ASN A 679 -65.03 -27.36 2.56
#